data_AF-A0A957W7W0-F1
#
_entry.id   AF-A0A957W7W0-F1
#
_cell.length_a   1.000
_cell.length_b   1.000
_cell.length_c   1.000
_cell.angle_alpha   90.00
_cell.angle_beta   90.00
_cell.angle_gamma   90.00
#
_symmetry.space_group_name_H-M   'P 1'
#
loop_
_entity.id
_entity.type
_entity.pdbx_description
1 polymer ?
#
loop_
_entity_poly.entity_id
_entity_poly.type
_entity_poly.pdbx_seq_one_letter_code
_entity_poly.pdbx_strand_id
1 'polypeptide(L)'
;MRLIVDGQPIAFEPDDTLLAAMLRAELHPTGGGCLCLGGDCPHCLATVDGVAYVRTCQVAAKPGQVVERQHQSGYPPLPETHRPSPTVTTRNRHCDVVVIGAGEAGRAAAAEAEAAGKQVLVLEAKNGQEVVGIYHGPLVVARTDEGMLHVHAKEEVIVATGAAEIQPVAPGSELAGLVTARAAGQLAAAGIDLGRVVAVGTPPEGVEVEWVEGEIVYFEGEGQVEAVIIRGADGSEQRLECDTVSLGLGFHPRDALRRMGRDWRVRAVGDAARESDIPPCPEAGIVCPCSGVSVEDLDFIWAQGFHELELVKRATLAGTGTCQGSVCLPYVRSFLADRGQALQPPFTARPVTRQLTLGEIAAGAHHQATPRTALDGEHRRLGAQMERIGGWWRPWNYGHVLEEYWAVREAVSIGDVSTLGKMIVSGPDALELLERLYPTNVATIKPGRSRYVLLLDERGYVLDDGLICKETDTRYILTFTSGGSSHAEMWVRDWAESWGLDVRLLNQTMTLGAINVTGPLANELLDRAGLTDRPPYMGYAPGVVAGVECNVFRLSFTGELSYELHHPAQDSVKLWRALLELGADLGLKPHGIEALLKLRLEKGHIIVGQDTAFDSTPRRIAHEWAVKLSKAEFVGRPAIIRTNKIPLDKQLVGFEMDGPAPIEGAVIWYKDQFAGHVTSSTWSPVLGQAVMLGWLYYFDGELPATVTIDSRPARRIDTPFYDKEARRARS
;
A
#
# COMPACT_ATOMS: atom_id res chain seq x y z
N MET A 1 -26.75 -33.07 -10.72
CA MET A 1 -25.88 -32.81 -9.54
C MET A 1 -26.65 -31.94 -8.54
N ARG A 2 -26.12 -31.59 -7.36
CA ARG A 2 -26.85 -30.73 -6.41
C ARG A 2 -25.98 -29.61 -5.82
N LEU A 3 -26.62 -28.46 -5.58
CA LEU A 3 -26.09 -27.31 -4.88
C LEU A 3 -27.13 -26.81 -3.86
N ILE A 4 -26.77 -25.89 -2.98
CA ILE A 4 -27.64 -25.36 -1.93
C ILE A 4 -28.00 -23.91 -2.29
N VAL A 5 -29.29 -23.57 -2.34
CA VAL A 5 -29.79 -22.19 -2.45
C VAL A 5 -30.66 -21.88 -1.25
N ASP A 6 -30.31 -20.85 -0.48
CA ASP A 6 -31.02 -20.43 0.74
C ASP A 6 -31.30 -21.59 1.71
N GLY A 7 -30.32 -22.49 1.86
CA GLY A 7 -30.42 -23.68 2.71
C GLY A 7 -31.17 -24.87 2.09
N GLN A 8 -31.73 -24.74 0.89
CA GLN A 8 -32.45 -25.81 0.19
C GLN A 8 -31.60 -26.46 -0.90
N PRO A 9 -31.52 -27.81 -0.97
CA PRO A 9 -30.82 -28.48 -2.04
C PRO A 9 -31.63 -28.47 -3.34
N ILE A 10 -31.05 -27.97 -4.44
CA ILE A 10 -31.66 -28.02 -5.77
C ILE A 10 -30.82 -28.88 -6.73
N ALA A 11 -31.47 -29.43 -7.75
CA ALA A 11 -30.81 -30.16 -8.82
C ALA A 11 -30.37 -29.22 -9.95
N PHE A 12 -29.27 -29.55 -10.61
CA PHE A 12 -28.79 -28.86 -11.81
C PHE A 12 -28.23 -29.85 -12.85
N GLU A 13 -28.28 -29.43 -14.11
CA GLU A 13 -27.78 -30.15 -15.29
C GLU A 13 -26.31 -29.79 -15.59
N PRO A 14 -25.56 -30.66 -16.30
CA PRO A 14 -24.25 -30.28 -16.82
C PRO A 14 -24.33 -28.95 -17.60
N ASP A 15 -23.33 -28.09 -17.44
CA ASP A 15 -23.22 -26.77 -18.08
C ASP A 15 -24.23 -25.69 -17.64
N ASP A 16 -25.14 -25.99 -16.69
CA ASP A 16 -25.97 -24.97 -16.06
C ASP A 16 -25.09 -23.89 -15.40
N THR A 17 -25.50 -22.63 -15.55
CA THR A 17 -25.06 -21.56 -14.64
C THR A 17 -25.84 -21.66 -13.32
N LEU A 18 -25.35 -21.03 -12.25
CA LEU A 18 -26.11 -20.95 -11.00
C LEU A 18 -27.51 -20.36 -11.22
N LEU A 19 -27.64 -19.34 -12.07
CA LEU A 19 -28.95 -18.77 -12.40
C LEU A 19 -29.84 -19.76 -13.15
N ALA A 20 -29.32 -20.46 -14.16
CA ALA A 20 -30.11 -21.44 -14.91
C ALA A 20 -30.61 -22.58 -14.00
N ALA A 21 -29.75 -23.09 -13.12
CA ALA A 21 -30.11 -24.09 -12.12
C ALA A 21 -31.21 -23.59 -11.18
N MET A 22 -31.11 -22.33 -10.72
CA MET A 22 -32.13 -21.70 -9.87
C MET A 22 -33.47 -21.58 -10.59
N LEU A 23 -33.49 -21.05 -11.82
CA LEU A 23 -34.71 -20.88 -12.60
C LEU A 23 -35.37 -22.23 -12.93
N ARG A 24 -34.59 -23.28 -13.20
CA ARG A 24 -35.10 -24.65 -13.40
C ARG A 24 -35.80 -25.22 -12.16
N ALA A 25 -35.40 -24.76 -10.99
CA ALA A 25 -36.01 -25.11 -9.71
C ALA A 25 -37.11 -24.11 -9.29
N GLU A 26 -37.59 -23.26 -10.20
CA GLU A 26 -38.58 -22.20 -9.96
C GLU A 26 -38.13 -21.19 -8.89
N LEU A 27 -36.81 -21.03 -8.72
CA LEU A 27 -36.21 -20.05 -7.82
C LEU A 27 -35.73 -18.84 -8.61
N HIS A 28 -36.44 -17.72 -8.46
CA HIS A 28 -36.03 -16.45 -9.04
C HIS A 28 -35.06 -15.69 -8.12
N PRO A 29 -34.21 -14.81 -8.67
CA PRO A 29 -33.42 -13.88 -7.86
C PRO A 29 -34.31 -12.99 -6.98
N THR A 30 -33.78 -12.62 -5.80
CA THR A 30 -34.50 -11.77 -4.86
C THR A 30 -34.66 -10.37 -5.43
N GLY A 31 -35.90 -9.87 -5.49
CA GLY A 31 -36.21 -8.53 -6.04
C GLY A 31 -36.53 -8.49 -7.54
N GLY A 32 -36.58 -9.66 -8.19
CA GLY A 32 -36.99 -9.83 -9.58
C GLY A 32 -36.18 -8.98 -10.58
N GLY A 33 -36.85 -8.45 -11.60
CA GLY A 33 -36.26 -7.59 -12.62
C GLY A 33 -35.78 -8.30 -13.88
N CYS A 34 -35.57 -7.51 -14.94
CA CYS A 34 -35.23 -7.99 -16.27
C CYS A 34 -33.87 -8.72 -16.35
N LEU A 35 -33.85 -10.03 -16.58
CA LEU A 35 -32.61 -10.81 -16.66
C LEU A 35 -31.94 -10.70 -18.03
N CYS A 36 -30.66 -10.32 -18.05
CA CYS A 36 -29.89 -10.17 -19.30
C CYS A 36 -29.02 -11.38 -19.66
N LEU A 37 -28.73 -12.27 -18.70
CA LEU A 37 -27.77 -13.39 -18.79
C LEU A 37 -26.35 -13.03 -19.29
N GLY A 38 -26.06 -11.77 -19.60
CA GLY A 38 -24.76 -11.27 -20.04
C GLY A 38 -23.89 -10.70 -18.92
N GLY A 39 -24.34 -10.77 -17.67
CA GLY A 39 -23.62 -10.24 -16.52
C GLY A 39 -23.61 -8.71 -16.41
N ASP A 40 -24.53 -8.01 -17.08
CA ASP A 40 -24.62 -6.54 -17.04
C ASP A 40 -25.60 -6.03 -15.97
N CYS A 41 -26.73 -6.72 -15.82
CA CYS A 41 -27.80 -6.34 -14.90
C CYS A 41 -27.51 -6.75 -13.46
N PRO A 42 -28.01 -6.03 -12.45
CA PRO A 42 -27.75 -6.33 -11.04
C PRO A 42 -28.68 -7.39 -10.45
N HIS A 43 -29.67 -7.87 -11.21
CA HIS A 43 -30.78 -8.65 -10.68
C HIS A 43 -30.41 -10.06 -10.23
N CYS A 44 -29.39 -10.67 -10.83
CA CYS A 44 -28.99 -12.05 -10.51
C CYS A 44 -27.87 -12.16 -9.45
N LEU A 45 -27.69 -11.11 -8.63
CA LEU A 45 -26.63 -11.10 -7.62
C LEU A 45 -26.97 -12.04 -6.46
N ALA A 46 -25.95 -12.76 -5.99
CA ALA A 46 -26.02 -13.62 -4.83
C ALA A 46 -24.71 -13.60 -4.05
N THR A 47 -24.74 -14.09 -2.81
CA THR A 47 -23.53 -14.52 -2.11
C THR A 47 -23.28 -15.98 -2.47
N VAL A 48 -22.15 -16.29 -3.10
CA VAL A 48 -21.79 -17.65 -3.55
C VAL A 48 -20.54 -18.09 -2.81
N ASP A 49 -20.63 -19.19 -2.07
CA ASP A 49 -19.55 -19.75 -1.26
C ASP A 49 -18.90 -18.71 -0.32
N GLY A 50 -19.71 -17.78 0.20
CA GLY A 50 -19.30 -16.68 1.08
C GLY A 50 -18.76 -15.44 0.35
N VAL A 51 -18.76 -15.41 -0.99
CA VAL A 51 -18.38 -14.24 -1.78
C VAL A 51 -19.63 -13.48 -2.20
N ALA A 52 -19.79 -12.26 -1.71
CA ALA A 52 -20.93 -11.39 -2.00
C ALA A 52 -20.91 -10.80 -3.42
N TYR A 53 -22.08 -10.37 -3.91
CA TYR A 53 -22.27 -9.70 -5.20
C TYR A 53 -21.78 -10.50 -6.41
N VAL A 54 -21.88 -11.83 -6.34
CA VAL A 54 -21.54 -12.74 -7.44
C VAL A 54 -22.70 -12.79 -8.42
N ARG A 55 -22.39 -12.69 -9.72
CA ARG A 55 -23.39 -12.77 -10.80
C ARG A 55 -23.66 -14.22 -11.13
N THR A 56 -24.77 -14.76 -10.64
CA THR A 56 -25.12 -16.18 -10.80
C THR A 56 -25.25 -16.61 -12.26
N CYS A 57 -25.57 -15.70 -13.19
CA CYS A 57 -25.61 -16.00 -14.63
C CYS A 57 -24.23 -16.18 -15.29
N GLN A 58 -23.13 -15.80 -14.63
CA GLN A 58 -21.77 -15.94 -15.17
C GLN A 58 -20.96 -17.00 -14.43
N VAL A 59 -21.56 -17.70 -13.47
CA VAL A 59 -20.89 -18.72 -12.67
C VAL A 59 -21.49 -20.08 -13.00
N ALA A 60 -20.65 -21.01 -13.44
CA ALA A 60 -21.04 -22.39 -13.66
C ALA A 60 -21.45 -23.06 -12.35
N ALA A 61 -22.56 -23.81 -12.38
CA ALA A 61 -23.03 -24.59 -11.25
C ALA A 61 -22.11 -25.79 -10.99
N LYS A 62 -21.68 -25.96 -9.74
CA LYS A 62 -20.82 -27.06 -9.28
C LYS A 62 -21.44 -27.77 -8.08
N PRO A 63 -21.17 -29.08 -7.90
CA PRO A 63 -21.70 -29.82 -6.77
C PRO A 63 -21.27 -29.20 -5.43
N GLY A 64 -22.22 -29.02 -4.51
CA GLY A 64 -21.96 -28.56 -3.15
C GLY A 64 -21.76 -27.06 -2.98
N GLN A 65 -21.88 -26.24 -4.03
CA GLN A 65 -21.87 -24.79 -3.89
C GLN A 65 -23.03 -24.30 -3.02
N VAL A 66 -22.80 -23.21 -2.30
CA VAL A 66 -23.80 -22.56 -1.46
C VAL A 66 -24.10 -21.19 -2.04
N VAL A 67 -25.36 -20.95 -2.35
CA VAL A 67 -25.88 -19.68 -2.88
C VAL A 67 -26.86 -19.10 -1.86
N GLU A 68 -26.64 -17.87 -1.46
CA GLU A 68 -27.55 -17.08 -0.66
C GLU A 68 -28.04 -15.92 -1.52
N ARG A 69 -29.33 -15.94 -1.87
CA ARG A 69 -29.90 -14.90 -2.74
C ARG A 69 -29.92 -13.56 -2.00
N GLN A 70 -29.61 -12.49 -2.72
CA GLN A 70 -29.61 -11.13 -2.18
C GLN A 70 -30.37 -10.20 -3.12
N HIS A 71 -31.04 -9.19 -2.56
CA HIS A 71 -31.65 -8.13 -3.35
C HIS A 71 -30.57 -7.28 -4.03
N GLN A 72 -30.87 -6.73 -5.22
CA GLN A 72 -29.95 -5.89 -6.00
C GLN A 72 -29.48 -4.61 -5.29
N SER A 73 -30.30 -4.09 -4.37
CA SER A 73 -29.98 -2.96 -3.47
C SER A 73 -29.59 -3.40 -2.05
N GLY A 74 -29.52 -4.71 -1.80
CA GLY A 74 -29.18 -5.27 -0.50
C GLY A 74 -27.69 -5.21 -0.20
N TYR A 75 -27.37 -5.05 1.09
CA TYR A 75 -26.01 -5.09 1.61
C TYR A 75 -25.82 -6.40 2.40
N PRO A 76 -25.28 -7.47 1.79
CA PRO A 76 -24.96 -8.70 2.52
C PRO A 76 -24.02 -8.38 3.70
N PRO A 77 -24.24 -8.98 4.87
CA PRO A 77 -23.40 -8.75 6.03
C PRO A 77 -21.96 -9.19 5.75
N LEU A 78 -21.00 -8.50 6.36
CA LEU A 78 -19.63 -9.02 6.40
C LEU A 78 -19.64 -10.32 7.22
N PRO A 79 -18.94 -11.38 6.77
CA PRO A 79 -18.90 -12.63 7.52
C PRO A 79 -18.31 -12.40 8.92
N GLU A 80 -19.01 -12.87 9.96
CA GLU A 80 -18.64 -12.67 11.37
C GLU A 80 -17.30 -13.33 11.74
N THR A 81 -16.89 -14.36 11.00
CA THR A 81 -15.62 -15.05 11.22
C THR A 81 -14.61 -14.66 10.16
N HIS A 82 -13.43 -14.21 10.60
CA HIS A 82 -12.26 -14.07 9.73
C HIS A 82 -11.81 -15.44 9.25
N ARG A 83 -12.43 -15.97 8.19
CA ARG A 83 -11.88 -17.10 7.46
C ARG A 83 -10.67 -16.58 6.69
N PRO A 84 -9.48 -17.21 6.82
CA PRO A 84 -8.37 -16.89 5.94
C PRO A 84 -8.81 -17.17 4.50
N SER A 85 -8.90 -16.13 3.68
CA SER A 85 -9.12 -16.32 2.24
C SER A 85 -7.90 -17.05 1.65
N PRO A 86 -8.10 -17.92 0.65
CA PRO A 86 -6.98 -18.49 -0.10
C PRO A 86 -6.06 -17.38 -0.60
N THR A 87 -4.75 -17.63 -0.55
CA THR A 87 -3.75 -16.72 -1.11
C THR A 87 -4.01 -16.54 -2.60
N VAL A 88 -4.35 -15.32 -3.02
CA VAL A 88 -4.49 -15.00 -4.44
C VAL A 88 -3.12 -14.66 -5.02
N THR A 89 -2.74 -15.36 -6.08
CA THR A 89 -1.47 -15.13 -6.78
C THR A 89 -1.64 -14.15 -7.93
N THR A 90 -0.53 -13.50 -8.32
CA THR A 90 -0.47 -12.61 -9.47
C THR A 90 0.49 -13.17 -10.50
N ARG A 91 0.06 -13.24 -11.76
CA ARG A 91 0.87 -13.63 -12.91
C ARG A 91 1.06 -12.44 -13.85
N ASN A 92 2.27 -12.24 -14.34
CA ASN A 92 2.56 -11.17 -15.30
C ASN A 92 2.83 -11.78 -16.69
N ARG A 93 2.18 -11.27 -17.73
CA ARG A 93 2.34 -11.67 -19.13
C ARG A 93 2.65 -10.47 -20.00
N HIS A 94 3.38 -10.70 -21.07
CA HIS A 94 3.68 -9.71 -22.09
C HIS A 94 3.25 -10.28 -23.45
N CYS A 95 2.69 -9.43 -24.29
CA CYS A 95 2.33 -9.76 -25.67
C CYS A 95 2.38 -8.47 -26.50
N ASP A 96 2.20 -8.57 -27.81
CA ASP A 96 2.14 -7.39 -28.67
C ASP A 96 0.71 -6.81 -28.66
N VAL A 97 -0.29 -7.68 -28.76
CA VAL A 97 -1.71 -7.30 -28.81
C VAL A 97 -2.50 -8.08 -27.75
N VAL A 98 -3.38 -7.38 -27.03
CA VAL A 98 -4.41 -8.02 -26.17
C VAL A 98 -5.77 -7.81 -26.81
N VAL A 99 -6.54 -8.88 -26.98
CA VAL A 99 -7.94 -8.82 -27.44
C VAL A 99 -8.86 -9.21 -26.28
N ILE A 100 -9.80 -8.34 -25.94
CA ILE A 100 -10.73 -8.52 -24.83
C ILE A 100 -12.11 -8.85 -25.38
N GLY A 101 -12.55 -10.09 -25.19
CA GLY A 101 -13.76 -10.66 -25.78
C GLY A 101 -13.43 -11.53 -27.00
N ALA A 102 -13.92 -12.77 -26.99
CA ALA A 102 -13.71 -13.78 -28.03
C ALA A 102 -14.96 -14.00 -28.90
N GLY A 103 -15.84 -12.99 -29.02
CA GLY A 103 -16.91 -12.97 -30.00
C GLY A 103 -16.38 -12.90 -31.45
N GLU A 104 -17.27 -12.85 -32.44
CA GLU A 104 -16.89 -12.82 -33.86
C GLU A 104 -15.86 -11.72 -34.19
N ALA A 105 -16.13 -10.48 -33.78
CA ALA A 105 -15.22 -9.35 -34.00
C ALA A 105 -13.88 -9.52 -33.27
N GLY A 106 -13.88 -10.10 -32.07
CA GLY A 106 -12.67 -10.36 -31.30
C GLY A 106 -11.80 -11.43 -31.96
N ARG A 107 -12.39 -12.54 -32.40
CA ARG A 107 -11.68 -13.60 -33.13
C ARG A 107 -11.12 -13.11 -34.46
N ALA A 108 -11.87 -12.29 -35.19
CA ALA A 108 -11.40 -11.67 -36.42
C ALA A 108 -10.19 -10.74 -36.16
N ALA A 109 -10.27 -9.90 -35.14
CA ALA A 109 -9.18 -9.00 -34.77
C ALA A 109 -7.93 -9.75 -34.27
N ALA A 110 -8.12 -10.84 -33.52
CA ALA A 110 -7.02 -11.71 -33.09
C ALA A 110 -6.33 -12.36 -34.30
N ALA A 111 -7.11 -12.95 -35.21
CA ALA A 111 -6.59 -13.59 -36.42
C ALA A 111 -5.85 -12.60 -37.33
N GLU A 112 -6.35 -11.36 -37.45
CA GLU A 112 -5.68 -10.29 -38.20
C GLU A 112 -4.30 -9.95 -37.59
N ALA A 113 -4.24 -9.79 -36.26
CA ALA A 113 -2.99 -9.49 -35.56
C ALA A 113 -1.99 -10.68 -35.63
N GLU A 114 -2.48 -11.91 -35.48
CA GLU A 114 -1.67 -13.13 -35.65
C GLU A 114 -1.12 -13.25 -37.07
N ALA A 115 -1.93 -12.96 -38.09
CA ALA A 115 -1.50 -12.94 -39.49
C ALA A 115 -0.43 -11.86 -39.76
N ALA A 116 -0.42 -10.78 -38.97
CA ALA A 116 0.63 -9.76 -38.98
C ALA A 116 1.87 -10.15 -38.15
N GLY A 117 1.95 -11.39 -37.65
CA GLY A 117 3.09 -11.93 -36.89
C GLY A 117 3.16 -11.45 -35.44
N LYS A 118 2.06 -10.93 -34.88
CA LYS A 118 2.00 -10.43 -33.51
C LYS A 118 1.78 -11.56 -32.51
N GLN A 119 2.37 -11.44 -31.32
CA GLN A 119 1.98 -12.26 -30.17
C GLN A 119 0.67 -11.73 -29.62
N VAL A 120 -0.40 -12.51 -29.77
CA VAL A 120 -1.75 -12.14 -29.35
C VAL A 120 -2.15 -12.89 -28.09
N LEU A 121 -2.77 -12.18 -27.15
CA LEU A 121 -3.47 -12.79 -26.02
C LEU A 121 -4.95 -12.42 -26.08
N VAL A 122 -5.81 -13.43 -26.20
CA VAL A 122 -7.27 -13.26 -26.15
C VAL A 122 -7.75 -13.57 -24.74
N LEU A 123 -8.55 -12.68 -24.16
CA LEU A 123 -9.15 -12.82 -22.82
C LEU A 123 -10.67 -12.86 -22.95
N GLU A 124 -11.31 -13.91 -22.43
CA GLU A 124 -12.76 -14.12 -22.49
C GLU A 124 -13.36 -14.38 -21.11
N ALA A 125 -14.31 -13.54 -20.71
CA ALA A 125 -14.96 -13.64 -19.40
C ALA A 125 -15.71 -14.98 -19.21
N LYS A 126 -16.34 -15.51 -20.28
CA LYS A 126 -17.00 -16.83 -20.24
C LYS A 126 -16.05 -17.99 -19.96
N ASN A 127 -14.76 -17.81 -20.23
CA ASN A 127 -13.71 -18.79 -19.92
C ASN A 127 -13.02 -18.50 -18.57
N GLY A 128 -13.67 -17.72 -17.70
CA GLY A 128 -13.14 -17.31 -16.41
C GLY A 128 -12.06 -16.23 -16.49
N GLN A 129 -11.81 -15.62 -17.65
CA GLN A 129 -10.78 -14.58 -17.85
C GLN A 129 -11.42 -13.20 -17.94
N GLU A 130 -11.93 -12.70 -16.82
CA GLU A 130 -12.66 -11.44 -16.74
C GLU A 130 -11.70 -10.25 -16.63
N VAL A 131 -11.65 -9.40 -17.66
CA VAL A 131 -10.88 -8.15 -17.58
C VAL A 131 -11.62 -7.13 -16.71
N VAL A 132 -10.97 -6.73 -15.63
CA VAL A 132 -11.52 -5.80 -14.63
C VAL A 132 -11.07 -4.37 -14.84
N GLY A 133 -10.00 -4.13 -15.59
CA GLY A 133 -9.55 -2.76 -15.87
C GLY A 133 -8.39 -2.67 -16.85
N ILE A 134 -8.28 -1.50 -17.48
CA ILE A 134 -7.11 -1.05 -18.24
C ILE A 134 -6.55 0.15 -17.48
N TYR A 135 -5.26 0.09 -17.11
CA TYR A 135 -4.58 1.09 -16.31
C TYR A 135 -3.62 1.93 -17.17
N HIS A 136 -2.96 2.92 -16.56
CA HIS A 136 -1.93 3.70 -17.24
C HIS A 136 -0.68 2.84 -17.48
N GLY A 137 -0.01 3.06 -18.62
CA GLY A 137 0.87 2.06 -19.21
C GLY A 137 0.04 0.91 -19.81
N PRO A 138 0.61 0.01 -20.62
CA PRO A 138 -0.16 -1.02 -21.33
C PRO A 138 -0.73 -2.14 -20.45
N LEU A 139 -1.09 -1.85 -19.19
CA LEU A 139 -1.48 -2.82 -18.18
C LEU A 139 -2.99 -3.11 -18.26
N VAL A 140 -3.31 -4.33 -18.72
CA VAL A 140 -4.63 -4.94 -18.62
C VAL A 140 -4.64 -5.88 -17.42
N VAL A 141 -5.60 -5.73 -16.52
CA VAL A 141 -5.75 -6.60 -15.34
C VAL A 141 -6.99 -7.46 -15.50
N ALA A 142 -6.83 -8.76 -15.35
CA ALA A 142 -7.90 -9.75 -15.42
C ALA A 142 -7.94 -10.65 -14.18
N ARG A 143 -9.15 -10.97 -13.74
CA ARG A 143 -9.43 -12.09 -12.85
C ARG A 143 -9.40 -13.38 -13.66
N THR A 144 -8.75 -14.42 -13.12
CA THR A 144 -8.70 -15.76 -13.68
C THR A 144 -8.96 -16.81 -12.61
N ASP A 145 -9.30 -18.04 -13.01
CA ASP A 145 -9.44 -19.17 -12.07
C ASP A 145 -8.16 -19.48 -11.28
N GLU A 146 -6.99 -19.04 -11.77
CA GLU A 146 -5.69 -19.20 -11.09
C GLU A 146 -5.23 -17.91 -10.37
N GLY A 147 -6.13 -16.95 -10.13
CA GLY A 147 -5.84 -15.67 -9.50
C GLY A 147 -5.75 -14.51 -10.49
N MET A 148 -4.98 -13.46 -10.15
CA MET A 148 -4.91 -12.24 -10.95
C MET A 148 -3.88 -12.36 -12.08
N LEU A 149 -4.25 -11.87 -13.26
CA LEU A 149 -3.42 -11.80 -14.45
C LEU A 149 -3.18 -10.34 -14.84
N HIS A 150 -1.92 -9.95 -14.87
CA HIS A 150 -1.45 -8.65 -15.36
C HIS A 150 -0.84 -8.85 -16.75
N VAL A 151 -1.40 -8.18 -17.75
CA VAL A 151 -0.95 -8.29 -19.14
C VAL A 151 -0.41 -6.94 -19.60
N HIS A 152 0.81 -6.94 -20.12
CA HIS A 152 1.50 -5.78 -20.64
C HIS A 152 1.55 -5.85 -22.18
N ALA A 153 0.63 -5.15 -22.84
CA ALA A 153 0.52 -5.08 -24.29
C ALA A 153 1.51 -4.10 -24.94
N LYS A 154 2.48 -4.56 -25.72
CA LYS A 154 3.50 -3.66 -26.28
C LYS A 154 2.96 -2.70 -27.34
N GLU A 155 1.92 -3.10 -28.08
CA GLU A 155 1.46 -2.36 -29.26
C GLU A 155 0.02 -1.86 -29.14
N GLU A 156 -0.93 -2.73 -28.78
CA GLU A 156 -2.36 -2.38 -28.80
C GLU A 156 -3.20 -3.23 -27.83
N VAL A 157 -4.27 -2.62 -27.32
CA VAL A 157 -5.39 -3.34 -26.68
C VAL A 157 -6.66 -3.17 -27.53
N ILE A 158 -7.29 -4.28 -27.88
CA ILE A 158 -8.51 -4.33 -28.69
C ILE A 158 -9.67 -4.76 -27.79
N VAL A 159 -10.69 -3.91 -27.69
CA VAL A 159 -11.90 -4.15 -26.89
C VAL A 159 -13.03 -4.65 -27.80
N ALA A 160 -13.37 -5.93 -27.67
CA ALA A 160 -14.40 -6.63 -28.43
C ALA A 160 -15.50 -7.20 -27.50
N THR A 161 -15.88 -6.44 -26.48
CA THR A 161 -16.78 -6.82 -25.38
C THR A 161 -18.27 -6.86 -25.73
N GLY A 162 -18.62 -6.49 -26.97
CA GLY A 162 -19.99 -6.43 -27.46
C GLY A 162 -20.82 -5.29 -26.86
N ALA A 163 -22.14 -5.47 -26.85
CA ALA A 163 -23.11 -4.51 -26.31
C ALA A 163 -24.12 -5.21 -25.39
N ALA A 164 -24.57 -4.49 -24.36
CA ALA A 164 -25.63 -4.87 -23.45
C ALA A 164 -27.00 -4.47 -24.04
N GLU A 165 -28.03 -5.28 -23.81
CA GLU A 165 -29.41 -4.95 -24.17
C GLU A 165 -29.99 -3.95 -23.17
N ILE A 166 -30.74 -2.97 -23.67
CA ILE A 166 -31.46 -2.00 -22.85
C ILE A 166 -32.62 -2.71 -22.13
N GLN A 167 -32.73 -2.47 -20.82
CA GLN A 167 -33.78 -3.04 -19.97
C GLN A 167 -34.95 -2.07 -19.80
N PRO A 168 -36.19 -2.53 -19.59
CA PRO A 168 -37.34 -1.64 -19.50
C PRO A 168 -37.31 -0.79 -18.22
N VAL A 169 -37.78 0.44 -18.34
CA VAL A 169 -38.14 1.30 -17.19
C VAL A 169 -39.62 1.63 -17.33
N ALA A 170 -40.43 0.94 -16.54
CA ALA A 170 -41.86 1.14 -16.38
C ALA A 170 -42.28 0.66 -14.98
N PRO A 171 -43.47 1.02 -14.47
CA PRO A 171 -44.02 0.38 -13.27
C PRO A 171 -44.07 -1.15 -13.45
N GLY A 172 -43.64 -1.90 -12.44
CA GLY A 172 -43.57 -3.37 -12.50
C GLY A 172 -42.32 -3.94 -13.19
N SER A 173 -41.36 -3.10 -13.61
CA SER A 173 -40.06 -3.55 -14.17
C SER A 173 -39.21 -4.40 -13.21
N GLU A 174 -39.60 -4.48 -11.94
CA GLU A 174 -39.02 -5.30 -10.88
C GLU A 174 -39.63 -6.70 -10.76
N LEU A 175 -40.70 -7.02 -11.50
CA LEU A 175 -41.32 -8.34 -11.47
C LEU A 175 -40.37 -9.41 -12.05
N ALA A 176 -40.47 -10.64 -11.56
CA ALA A 176 -39.86 -11.80 -12.20
C ALA A 176 -40.55 -12.13 -13.54
N GLY A 177 -39.88 -12.86 -14.42
CA GLY A 177 -40.40 -13.21 -15.76
C GLY A 177 -40.06 -12.19 -16.85
N LEU A 178 -39.36 -11.09 -16.50
CA LEU A 178 -38.83 -10.16 -17.49
C LEU A 178 -37.43 -10.62 -17.93
N VAL A 179 -37.19 -10.70 -19.24
CA VAL A 179 -35.89 -11.11 -19.82
C VAL A 179 -35.56 -10.30 -21.06
N THR A 180 -34.28 -10.10 -21.35
CA THR A 180 -33.88 -9.51 -22.63
C THR A 180 -34.05 -10.52 -23.77
N ALA A 181 -34.14 -10.07 -25.02
CA ALA A 181 -34.37 -10.96 -26.16
C ALA A 181 -33.28 -12.03 -26.32
N ARG A 182 -31.99 -11.68 -26.13
CA ARG A 182 -30.92 -12.69 -26.14
C ARG A 182 -31.00 -13.63 -24.92
N ALA A 183 -31.44 -13.13 -23.77
CA ALA A 183 -31.62 -13.96 -22.57
C ALA A 183 -32.75 -14.98 -22.75
N ALA A 184 -33.88 -14.60 -23.34
CA ALA A 184 -34.98 -15.52 -23.66
C ALA A 184 -34.50 -16.69 -24.52
N GLY A 185 -33.79 -16.39 -25.62
CA GLY A 185 -33.21 -17.44 -26.48
C GLY A 185 -32.22 -18.34 -25.74
N GLN A 186 -31.39 -17.79 -24.85
CA GLN A 186 -30.45 -18.57 -24.03
C GLN A 186 -31.15 -19.48 -23.02
N LEU A 187 -32.19 -18.99 -22.36
CA LEU A 187 -32.97 -19.77 -21.39
C LEU A 187 -33.73 -20.91 -22.09
N ALA A 188 -34.38 -20.62 -23.22
CA ALA A 188 -35.07 -21.65 -24.00
C ALA A 188 -34.09 -22.71 -24.54
N ALA A 189 -32.92 -22.30 -25.02
CA ALA A 189 -31.87 -23.22 -25.44
C ALA A 189 -31.32 -24.09 -24.30
N ALA A 190 -31.35 -23.58 -23.06
CA ALA A 190 -31.02 -24.34 -21.85
C ALA A 190 -32.20 -25.21 -21.35
N GLY A 191 -33.32 -25.26 -22.08
CA GLY A 191 -34.50 -26.04 -21.70
C GLY A 191 -35.24 -25.51 -20.48
N ILE A 192 -35.14 -24.20 -20.20
CA ILE A 192 -35.96 -23.52 -19.19
C ILE A 192 -37.31 -23.19 -19.83
N ASP A 193 -38.40 -23.60 -19.16
CA ASP A 193 -39.74 -23.27 -19.60
C ASP A 193 -40.03 -21.78 -19.36
N LEU A 194 -40.39 -21.07 -20.42
CA LEU A 194 -40.73 -19.65 -20.39
C LEU A 194 -42.25 -19.41 -20.36
N GLY A 195 -43.06 -20.47 -20.42
CA GLY A 195 -44.52 -20.36 -20.48
C GLY A 195 -45.00 -19.58 -21.70
N ARG A 196 -46.05 -18.78 -21.53
CA ARG A 196 -46.55 -17.85 -22.54
C ARG A 196 -45.64 -16.63 -22.62
N VAL A 197 -44.94 -16.50 -23.75
CA VAL A 197 -43.99 -15.41 -23.99
C VAL A 197 -44.62 -14.31 -24.83
N VAL A 198 -44.62 -13.08 -24.32
CA VAL A 198 -44.90 -11.87 -25.11
C VAL A 198 -43.59 -11.18 -25.44
N ALA A 199 -43.36 -10.85 -26.72
CA ALA A 199 -42.16 -10.17 -27.17
C ALA A 199 -42.45 -8.71 -27.52
N VAL A 200 -41.74 -7.78 -26.89
CA VAL A 200 -41.83 -6.34 -27.14
C VAL A 200 -40.51 -5.84 -27.75
N GLY A 201 -40.61 -5.19 -28.91
CA GLY A 201 -39.44 -4.78 -29.69
C GLY A 201 -38.87 -5.93 -30.53
N THR A 202 -37.55 -6.07 -30.60
CA THR A 202 -36.93 -7.16 -31.38
C THR A 202 -37.28 -8.53 -30.77
N PRO A 203 -37.93 -9.46 -31.50
CA PRO A 203 -38.26 -10.78 -30.97
C PRO A 203 -37.01 -11.63 -30.72
N PRO A 204 -37.06 -12.54 -29.73
CA PRO A 204 -35.97 -13.45 -29.42
C PRO A 204 -35.81 -14.52 -30.52
N GLU A 205 -34.58 -14.99 -30.72
CA GLU A 205 -34.31 -16.09 -31.64
C GLU A 205 -34.60 -17.44 -30.96
N GLY A 206 -35.29 -18.34 -31.66
CA GLY A 206 -35.54 -19.71 -31.20
C GLY A 206 -36.63 -19.88 -30.14
N VAL A 207 -37.46 -18.86 -29.89
CA VAL A 207 -38.56 -18.91 -28.92
C VAL A 207 -39.87 -18.56 -29.63
N GLU A 208 -40.94 -19.32 -29.34
CA GLU A 208 -42.29 -18.99 -29.81
C GLU A 208 -42.86 -17.84 -28.97
N VAL A 209 -43.35 -16.78 -29.63
CA VAL A 209 -43.76 -15.56 -28.95
C VAL A 209 -45.03 -14.95 -29.56
N GLU A 210 -45.86 -14.33 -28.73
CA GLU A 210 -46.83 -13.33 -29.16
C GLU A 210 -46.09 -11.98 -29.28
N TRP A 211 -45.77 -11.60 -30.52
CA TRP A 211 -45.02 -10.37 -30.79
C TRP A 211 -45.95 -9.16 -30.90
N VAL A 212 -45.59 -8.07 -30.24
CA VAL A 212 -46.34 -6.81 -30.23
C VAL A 212 -45.43 -5.61 -30.44
N GLU A 213 -45.93 -4.64 -31.21
CA GLU A 213 -45.30 -3.34 -31.41
C GLU A 213 -46.04 -2.28 -30.59
N GLY A 214 -45.31 -1.49 -29.81
CA GLY A 214 -45.87 -0.42 -28.99
C GLY A 214 -44.99 -0.04 -27.81
N GLU A 215 -45.46 0.90 -27.01
CA GLU A 215 -44.80 1.39 -25.81
C GLU A 215 -45.26 0.60 -24.58
N ILE A 216 -44.32 0.19 -23.72
CA ILE A 216 -44.64 -0.47 -22.46
C ILE A 216 -45.17 0.56 -21.47
N VAL A 217 -46.42 0.39 -21.03
CA VAL A 217 -47.03 1.29 -20.04
C VAL A 217 -46.69 0.82 -18.63
N TYR A 218 -46.96 -0.45 -18.31
CA TYR A 218 -46.59 -1.11 -17.07
C TYR A 218 -46.66 -2.64 -17.20
N PHE A 219 -46.07 -3.32 -16.22
CA PHE A 219 -46.19 -4.76 -16.02
C PHE A 219 -47.12 -5.04 -14.84
N GLU A 220 -48.03 -5.99 -15.00
CA GLU A 220 -49.01 -6.41 -14.01
C GLU A 220 -48.61 -7.76 -13.39
N GLY A 221 -48.71 -7.89 -12.08
CA GLY A 221 -48.51 -9.15 -11.36
C GLY A 221 -48.08 -8.98 -9.90
N GLU A 222 -48.02 -10.08 -9.14
CA GLU A 222 -47.57 -10.12 -7.75
C GLU A 222 -46.29 -10.97 -7.64
N GLY A 223 -45.13 -10.30 -7.61
CA GLY A 223 -43.81 -10.95 -7.55
C GLY A 223 -43.31 -11.54 -8.88
N GLN A 224 -44.21 -11.99 -9.74
CA GLN A 224 -43.95 -12.41 -11.13
C GLN A 224 -44.92 -11.70 -12.07
N VAL A 225 -44.50 -11.50 -13.33
CA VAL A 225 -45.37 -10.93 -14.38
C VAL A 225 -46.50 -11.90 -14.72
N GLU A 226 -47.71 -11.36 -14.84
CA GLU A 226 -48.92 -12.06 -15.27
C GLU A 226 -49.48 -11.44 -16.57
N ALA A 227 -49.23 -10.15 -16.78
CA ALA A 227 -49.56 -9.46 -18.02
C ALA A 227 -48.65 -8.25 -18.27
N VAL A 228 -48.55 -7.85 -19.53
CA VAL A 228 -47.95 -6.58 -19.95
C VAL A 228 -48.98 -5.70 -20.63
N ILE A 229 -48.97 -4.41 -20.31
CA ILE A 229 -49.85 -3.42 -20.93
C ILE A 229 -49.05 -2.61 -21.93
N ILE A 230 -49.48 -2.67 -23.19
CA ILE A 230 -48.81 -2.02 -24.31
C ILE A 230 -49.73 -0.94 -24.88
N ARG A 231 -49.18 0.25 -25.10
CA ARG A 231 -49.82 1.35 -25.80
C ARG A 231 -49.45 1.29 -27.28
N GLY A 232 -50.46 1.09 -28.13
CA GLY A 232 -50.31 1.13 -29.58
C GLY A 232 -50.14 2.55 -30.12
N ALA A 233 -49.78 2.67 -31.39
CA ALA A 233 -49.59 3.96 -32.05
C ALA A 233 -50.88 4.83 -32.13
N ASP A 234 -52.06 4.21 -32.00
CA ASP A 234 -53.35 4.89 -31.93
C ASP A 234 -53.72 5.37 -30.52
N GLY A 235 -52.84 5.14 -29.54
CA GLY A 235 -53.04 5.49 -28.13
C GLY A 235 -53.91 4.49 -27.37
N SER A 236 -54.38 3.41 -28.00
CA SER A 236 -55.11 2.35 -27.31
C SER A 236 -54.17 1.50 -26.45
N GLU A 237 -54.63 1.11 -25.26
CA GLU A 237 -53.89 0.22 -24.38
C GLU A 237 -54.45 -1.20 -24.47
N GLN A 238 -53.56 -2.17 -24.68
CA GLN A 238 -53.87 -3.58 -24.77
C GLN A 238 -53.21 -4.32 -23.61
N ARG A 239 -53.99 -5.12 -22.89
CA ARG A 239 -53.50 -6.06 -21.87
C ARG A 239 -53.20 -7.41 -22.51
N LEU A 240 -51.97 -7.89 -22.35
CA LEU A 240 -51.48 -9.17 -22.88
C LEU A 240 -51.03 -10.07 -21.74
N GLU A 241 -51.76 -11.17 -21.51
CA GLU A 241 -51.39 -12.15 -20.50
C GLU A 241 -50.13 -12.92 -20.91
N CYS A 242 -49.21 -13.12 -19.97
CA CYS A 242 -47.93 -13.79 -20.21
C CYS A 242 -47.29 -14.27 -18.91
N ASP A 243 -46.45 -15.31 -19.02
CA ASP A 243 -45.58 -15.77 -17.93
C ASP A 243 -44.17 -15.16 -18.04
N THR A 244 -43.80 -14.79 -19.26
CA THR A 244 -42.51 -14.16 -19.58
C THR A 244 -42.69 -13.01 -20.58
N VAL A 245 -41.99 -11.89 -20.34
CA VAL A 245 -41.87 -10.82 -21.34
C VAL A 245 -40.43 -10.75 -21.86
N SER A 246 -40.28 -10.95 -23.16
CA SER A 246 -39.01 -10.83 -23.88
C SER A 246 -38.84 -9.41 -24.43
N LEU A 247 -37.72 -8.76 -24.09
CA LEU A 247 -37.51 -7.33 -24.28
C LEU A 247 -36.34 -7.07 -25.23
N GLY A 248 -36.65 -6.54 -26.42
CA GLY A 248 -35.68 -6.20 -27.47
C GLY A 248 -35.62 -4.69 -27.72
N LEU A 249 -35.21 -3.91 -26.70
CA LEU A 249 -35.33 -2.44 -26.65
C LEU A 249 -34.09 -1.68 -27.18
N GLY A 250 -33.18 -2.35 -27.89
CA GLY A 250 -31.93 -1.78 -28.38
C GLY A 250 -30.72 -2.10 -27.50
N PHE A 251 -29.59 -1.47 -27.81
CA PHE A 251 -28.27 -1.84 -27.30
C PHE A 251 -27.45 -0.63 -26.82
N HIS A 252 -26.68 -0.86 -25.75
CA HIS A 252 -25.64 0.05 -25.26
C HIS A 252 -24.27 -0.63 -25.31
N PRO A 253 -23.23 -0.02 -25.90
CA PRO A 253 -21.91 -0.64 -26.05
C PRO A 253 -21.25 -0.93 -24.70
N ARG A 254 -20.57 -2.08 -24.56
CA ARG A 254 -19.75 -2.40 -23.37
C ARG A 254 -18.35 -1.79 -23.48
N ASP A 255 -18.28 -0.48 -23.71
CA ASP A 255 -17.05 0.26 -24.05
C ASP A 255 -16.24 0.75 -22.84
N ALA A 256 -16.66 0.42 -21.61
CA ALA A 256 -16.06 0.96 -20.38
C ALA A 256 -14.55 0.75 -20.32
N LEU A 257 -14.05 -0.43 -20.69
CA LEU A 257 -12.62 -0.74 -20.74
C LEU A 257 -11.88 0.17 -21.72
N ARG A 258 -12.43 0.40 -22.92
CA ARG A 258 -11.85 1.34 -23.90
C ARG A 258 -11.74 2.74 -23.29
N ARG A 259 -12.77 3.19 -22.58
CA ARG A 259 -12.79 4.51 -21.94
C ARG A 259 -11.87 4.65 -20.72
N MET A 260 -11.32 3.56 -20.18
CA MET A 260 -10.30 3.57 -19.11
C MET A 260 -8.89 3.79 -19.68
N GLY A 261 -8.57 3.19 -20.82
CA GLY A 261 -7.23 3.23 -21.43
C GLY A 261 -6.96 4.44 -22.33
N ARG A 262 -7.43 5.65 -21.96
CA ARG A 262 -7.40 6.85 -22.85
C ARG A 262 -6.00 7.30 -23.26
N ASP A 263 -4.99 6.99 -22.46
CA ASP A 263 -3.60 7.43 -22.68
C ASP A 263 -2.75 6.40 -23.43
N TRP A 264 -3.37 5.35 -23.97
CA TRP A 264 -2.69 4.27 -24.69
C TRP A 264 -3.43 3.89 -25.97
N ARG A 265 -2.79 3.05 -26.81
CA ARG A 265 -3.40 2.50 -28.03
C ARG A 265 -4.47 1.47 -27.67
N VAL A 266 -5.68 1.97 -27.42
CA VAL A 266 -6.86 1.16 -27.12
C VAL A 266 -7.98 1.49 -28.10
N ARG A 267 -8.45 0.48 -28.83
CA ARG A 267 -9.59 0.63 -29.76
C ARG A 267 -10.69 -0.38 -29.45
N ALA A 268 -11.92 -0.05 -29.83
CA ALA A 268 -13.03 -0.98 -29.77
C ALA A 268 -13.38 -1.50 -31.17
N VAL A 269 -13.92 -2.72 -31.26
CA VAL A 269 -14.39 -3.34 -32.50
C VAL A 269 -15.77 -4.00 -32.31
N GLY A 270 -16.47 -4.22 -33.42
CA GLY A 270 -17.82 -4.79 -33.42
C GLY A 270 -18.79 -3.96 -32.60
N ASP A 271 -19.70 -4.62 -31.90
CA ASP A 271 -20.71 -4.00 -31.03
C ASP A 271 -20.13 -3.17 -29.87
N ALA A 272 -18.84 -3.32 -29.53
CA ALA A 272 -18.20 -2.45 -28.53
C ALA A 272 -17.84 -1.05 -29.09
N ALA A 273 -17.83 -0.89 -30.43
CA ALA A 273 -17.50 0.36 -31.11
C ALA A 273 -18.72 1.14 -31.59
N ARG A 274 -19.94 0.59 -31.46
CA ARG A 274 -21.18 1.22 -31.90
C ARG A 274 -21.54 2.43 -31.05
N GLU A 275 -22.41 3.28 -31.58
CA GLU A 275 -23.11 4.27 -30.79
C GLU A 275 -24.19 3.60 -29.92
N SER A 276 -24.41 4.15 -28.73
CA SER A 276 -25.50 3.71 -27.85
C SER A 276 -26.84 4.09 -28.45
N ASP A 277 -27.76 3.13 -28.50
CA ASP A 277 -29.18 3.44 -28.67
C ASP A 277 -29.63 4.24 -27.43
N ILE A 278 -30.53 5.21 -27.63
CA ILE A 278 -31.10 6.03 -26.57
C ILE A 278 -32.59 5.68 -26.48
N PRO A 279 -33.06 5.06 -25.39
CA PRO A 279 -34.47 4.69 -25.26
C PRO A 279 -35.33 5.95 -25.10
N PRO A 280 -36.65 5.86 -25.31
CA PRO A 280 -37.58 6.93 -24.93
C PRO A 280 -37.39 7.36 -23.46
N CYS A 281 -37.68 8.63 -23.16
CA CYS A 281 -37.63 9.11 -21.78
C CYS A 281 -38.70 8.36 -20.97
N PRO A 282 -38.34 7.76 -19.82
CA PRO A 282 -39.30 6.99 -19.05
C PRO A 282 -40.27 7.94 -18.35
N GLU A 283 -41.56 7.58 -18.33
CA GLU A 283 -42.61 8.35 -17.64
C GLU A 283 -42.72 7.99 -16.16
N ALA A 284 -42.47 6.72 -15.80
CA ALA A 284 -42.55 6.21 -14.44
C ALA A 284 -41.69 4.95 -14.25
N GLY A 285 -41.51 4.51 -13.00
CA GLY A 285 -40.79 3.27 -12.66
C GLY A 285 -39.36 3.48 -12.17
N ILE A 286 -38.62 2.38 -12.01
CA ILE A 286 -37.27 2.36 -11.44
C ILE A 286 -36.20 2.45 -12.54
N VAL A 287 -35.48 3.58 -12.57
CA VAL A 287 -34.38 3.84 -13.50
C VAL A 287 -33.09 3.12 -13.08
N CYS A 288 -32.76 3.10 -11.78
CA CYS A 288 -31.56 2.44 -11.26
C CYS A 288 -31.93 1.40 -10.18
N PRO A 289 -32.08 0.11 -10.55
CA PRO A 289 -32.43 -0.94 -9.60
C PRO A 289 -31.41 -1.16 -8.47
N CYS A 290 -30.12 -0.89 -8.71
CA CYS A 290 -29.08 -1.06 -7.69
C CYS A 290 -29.22 -0.09 -6.51
N SER A 291 -29.78 1.09 -6.78
CA SER A 291 -29.83 2.22 -5.84
C SER A 291 -31.26 2.65 -5.54
N GLY A 292 -32.26 1.98 -6.11
CA GLY A 292 -33.68 2.30 -5.95
C GLY A 292 -34.09 3.65 -6.54
N VAL A 293 -33.41 4.14 -7.58
CA VAL A 293 -33.71 5.46 -8.17
C VAL A 293 -34.86 5.35 -9.14
N SER A 294 -35.92 6.11 -8.91
CA SER A 294 -37.11 6.22 -9.76
C SER A 294 -37.04 7.38 -10.75
N VAL A 295 -38.01 7.47 -11.66
CA VAL A 295 -38.21 8.66 -12.50
C VAL A 295 -38.51 9.91 -11.66
N GLU A 296 -39.29 9.76 -10.58
CA GLU A 296 -39.63 10.87 -9.66
C GLU A 296 -38.39 11.48 -9.00
N ASP A 297 -37.39 10.64 -8.67
CA ASP A 297 -36.11 11.11 -8.13
C ASP A 297 -35.32 11.93 -9.15
N LEU A 298 -35.35 11.53 -10.43
CA LEU A 298 -34.73 12.30 -11.52
C LEU A 298 -35.42 13.66 -11.69
N ASP A 299 -36.76 13.68 -11.67
CA ASP A 299 -37.55 14.91 -11.76
C ASP A 299 -37.29 15.85 -10.58
N PHE A 300 -37.25 15.31 -9.37
CA PHE A 300 -36.92 16.06 -8.17
C PHE A 300 -35.56 16.74 -8.30
N ILE A 301 -34.53 16.00 -8.69
CA ILE A 301 -33.16 16.52 -8.84
C ILE A 301 -33.04 17.50 -10.02
N TRP A 302 -33.75 17.25 -11.12
CA TRP A 302 -33.83 18.21 -12.22
C TRP A 302 -34.39 19.57 -11.75
N ALA A 303 -35.45 19.55 -10.94
CA ALA A 303 -36.06 20.75 -10.37
C ALA A 303 -35.12 21.50 -9.40
N GLN A 304 -34.14 20.81 -8.79
CA GLN A 304 -33.09 21.44 -7.98
C GLN A 304 -31.98 22.09 -8.82
N GLY A 305 -32.04 22.03 -10.15
CA GLY A 305 -31.07 22.68 -11.06
C GLY A 305 -29.89 21.81 -11.48
N PHE A 306 -29.95 20.49 -11.23
CA PHE A 306 -28.91 19.58 -11.69
C PHE A 306 -29.19 19.12 -13.13
N HIS A 307 -28.54 19.75 -14.10
CA HIS A 307 -28.78 19.49 -15.54
C HIS A 307 -27.61 18.78 -16.24
N GLU A 308 -26.52 18.51 -15.52
CA GLU A 308 -25.36 17.78 -16.02
C GLU A 308 -25.42 16.31 -15.56
N LEU A 309 -25.08 15.38 -16.46
CA LEU A 309 -25.14 13.94 -16.21
C LEU A 309 -24.36 13.51 -14.97
N GLU A 310 -23.17 14.07 -14.78
CA GLU A 310 -22.31 13.77 -13.62
C GLU A 310 -22.89 14.36 -12.32
N LEU A 311 -23.62 15.48 -12.39
CA LEU A 311 -24.31 16.05 -11.23
C LEU A 311 -25.57 15.24 -10.88
N VAL A 312 -26.38 14.87 -11.87
CA VAL A 312 -27.54 13.99 -11.68
C VAL A 312 -27.13 12.65 -11.07
N LYS A 313 -26.05 12.03 -11.58
CA LYS A 313 -25.45 10.82 -11.00
C LYS A 313 -25.13 10.98 -9.52
N ARG A 314 -24.50 12.09 -9.12
CA ARG A 314 -24.08 12.32 -7.72
C ARG A 314 -25.26 12.59 -6.81
N ALA A 315 -26.25 13.33 -7.29
CA ALA A 315 -27.41 13.71 -6.51
C ALA A 315 -28.41 12.57 -6.33
N THR A 316 -28.56 11.71 -7.34
CA THR A 316 -29.52 10.58 -7.34
C THR A 316 -28.88 9.26 -6.93
N LEU A 317 -27.55 9.14 -7.00
CA LEU A 317 -26.80 7.87 -6.93
C LEU A 317 -27.03 6.92 -8.12
N ALA A 318 -27.76 7.33 -9.16
CA ALA A 318 -27.91 6.53 -10.37
C ALA A 318 -26.54 6.24 -11.01
N GLY A 319 -26.27 4.96 -11.28
CA GLY A 319 -25.01 4.50 -11.87
C GLY A 319 -23.85 4.31 -10.88
N THR A 320 -24.12 4.39 -9.57
CA THR A 320 -23.11 4.11 -8.51
C THR A 320 -23.18 2.70 -7.96
N GLY A 321 -24.22 1.93 -8.29
CA GLY A 321 -24.43 0.57 -7.79
C GLY A 321 -23.60 -0.51 -8.49
N THR A 322 -23.94 -1.77 -8.24
CA THR A 322 -23.15 -2.94 -8.63
C THR A 322 -23.03 -3.16 -10.14
N CYS A 323 -23.97 -2.63 -10.94
CA CYS A 323 -23.89 -2.62 -12.40
C CYS A 323 -23.07 -1.45 -12.98
N GLN A 324 -22.59 -0.52 -12.16
CA GLN A 324 -21.78 0.65 -12.59
C GLN A 324 -22.44 1.47 -13.71
N GLY A 325 -23.78 1.50 -13.74
CA GLY A 325 -24.55 2.27 -14.70
C GLY A 325 -24.95 1.52 -15.98
N SER A 326 -24.61 0.24 -16.14
CA SER A 326 -24.99 -0.53 -17.35
C SER A 326 -26.48 -0.50 -17.67
N VAL A 327 -27.36 -0.43 -16.65
CA VAL A 327 -28.82 -0.39 -16.84
C VAL A 327 -29.37 1.03 -16.92
N CYS A 328 -28.99 1.90 -16.00
CA CYS A 328 -29.61 3.22 -15.86
C CYS A 328 -29.04 4.29 -16.80
N LEU A 329 -27.80 4.14 -17.29
CA LEU A 329 -27.13 5.18 -18.06
C LEU A 329 -27.87 5.60 -19.35
N PRO A 330 -28.42 4.68 -20.17
CA PRO A 330 -29.22 5.06 -21.33
C PRO A 330 -30.42 5.94 -20.96
N TYR A 331 -31.13 5.61 -19.88
CA TYR A 331 -32.31 6.34 -19.42
C TYR A 331 -31.98 7.69 -18.79
N VAL A 332 -30.91 7.80 -17.99
CA VAL A 332 -30.50 9.11 -17.46
C VAL A 332 -30.09 10.05 -18.61
N ARG A 333 -29.43 9.53 -19.66
CA ARG A 333 -29.09 10.32 -20.85
C ARG A 333 -30.34 10.72 -21.65
N SER A 334 -31.30 9.80 -21.79
CA SER A 334 -32.59 10.08 -22.43
C SER A 334 -33.37 11.16 -21.69
N PHE A 335 -33.48 11.04 -20.37
CA PHE A 335 -34.15 12.01 -19.49
C PHE A 335 -33.61 13.44 -19.66
N LEU A 336 -32.28 13.59 -19.72
CA LEU A 336 -31.64 14.89 -19.94
C LEU A 336 -31.89 15.42 -21.35
N ALA A 337 -31.79 14.56 -22.37
CA ALA A 337 -31.99 14.92 -23.76
C ALA A 337 -33.44 15.38 -24.04
N ASP A 338 -34.41 14.68 -23.47
CA ASP A 338 -35.84 15.01 -23.54
C ASP A 338 -36.14 16.40 -22.97
N ARG A 339 -35.40 16.83 -21.95
CA ARG A 339 -35.52 18.16 -21.32
C ARG A 339 -34.60 19.23 -21.96
N GLY A 340 -34.16 18.98 -23.19
CA GLY A 340 -33.45 19.95 -24.03
C GLY A 340 -31.94 20.05 -23.80
N GLN A 341 -31.34 19.15 -23.01
CA GLN A 341 -29.87 19.08 -22.92
C GLN A 341 -29.31 18.38 -24.17
N ALA A 342 -28.10 18.76 -24.58
CA ALA A 342 -27.37 17.97 -25.58
C ALA A 342 -27.09 16.56 -25.04
N LEU A 343 -27.00 15.57 -25.92
CA LEU A 343 -26.69 14.20 -25.51
C LEU A 343 -25.29 14.13 -24.89
N GLN A 344 -25.24 14.07 -23.56
CA GLN A 344 -23.99 14.14 -22.80
C GLN A 344 -23.19 12.82 -22.89
N PRO A 345 -21.85 12.88 -22.77
CA PRO A 345 -21.01 11.68 -22.78
C PRO A 345 -21.33 10.76 -21.59
N PRO A 346 -21.06 9.44 -21.69
CA PRO A 346 -21.35 8.49 -20.63
C PRO A 346 -20.56 8.79 -19.34
N PHE A 347 -21.00 8.23 -18.21
CA PHE A 347 -20.27 8.34 -16.93
C PHE A 347 -18.79 8.01 -17.09
N THR A 348 -17.96 8.70 -16.33
CA THR A 348 -16.52 8.40 -16.29
C THR A 348 -16.27 6.93 -15.93
N ALA A 349 -15.65 6.16 -16.84
CA ALA A 349 -15.26 4.77 -16.59
C ALA A 349 -14.04 4.72 -15.66
N ARG A 350 -14.11 3.90 -14.61
CA ARG A 350 -13.03 3.68 -13.65
C ARG A 350 -12.82 2.19 -13.44
N PRO A 351 -11.58 1.70 -13.36
CA PRO A 351 -11.33 0.37 -12.81
C PRO A 351 -11.86 0.32 -11.38
N VAL A 352 -12.55 -0.74 -10.96
CA VAL A 352 -12.80 -1.99 -11.70
C VAL A 352 -14.18 -2.00 -12.37
N THR A 353 -14.31 -2.61 -13.56
CA THR A 353 -15.60 -2.81 -14.26
C THR A 353 -16.55 -3.76 -13.52
N ARG A 354 -15.99 -4.59 -12.64
CA ARG A 354 -16.64 -5.66 -11.87
C ARG A 354 -16.00 -5.75 -10.50
N GLN A 355 -16.77 -6.11 -9.48
CA GLN A 355 -16.33 -6.16 -8.09
C GLN A 355 -15.13 -7.10 -7.94
N LEU A 356 -14.13 -6.67 -7.17
CA LEU A 356 -13.04 -7.51 -6.68
C LEU A 356 -13.17 -7.71 -5.17
N THR A 357 -12.76 -8.89 -4.70
CA THR A 357 -12.50 -9.14 -3.28
C THR A 357 -11.23 -8.41 -2.86
N LEU A 358 -11.10 -8.09 -1.57
CA LEU A 358 -9.85 -7.53 -1.03
C LEU A 358 -8.65 -8.48 -1.24
N GLY A 359 -8.89 -9.79 -1.23
CA GLY A 359 -7.84 -10.79 -1.50
C GLY A 359 -7.30 -10.71 -2.93
N GLU A 360 -8.17 -10.46 -3.91
CA GLU A 360 -7.78 -10.24 -5.30
C GLU A 360 -7.03 -8.93 -5.50
N ILE A 361 -7.45 -7.85 -4.81
CA ILE A 361 -6.73 -6.58 -4.83
C ILE A 361 -5.34 -6.74 -4.21
N ALA A 362 -5.22 -7.53 -3.13
CA ALA A 362 -3.95 -7.83 -2.45
C ALA A 362 -3.14 -8.95 -3.13
N ALA A 363 -3.53 -9.42 -4.31
CA ALA A 363 -2.89 -10.54 -4.96
C ALA A 363 -1.39 -10.30 -5.18
N GLY A 364 -0.57 -11.25 -4.75
CA GLY A 364 0.90 -11.16 -4.80
C GLY A 364 1.54 -10.21 -3.77
N ALA A 365 0.77 -9.45 -2.99
CA ALA A 365 1.27 -8.50 -1.98
C ALA A 365 1.34 -9.13 -0.57
N HIS A 366 1.90 -10.34 -0.48
CA HIS A 366 1.85 -11.17 0.75
C HIS A 366 3.02 -10.96 1.72
N HIS A 367 4.02 -10.15 1.34
CA HIS A 367 5.29 -10.09 2.07
C HIS A 367 5.74 -8.67 2.35
N GLN A 368 5.85 -8.32 3.63
CA GLN A 368 6.76 -7.26 4.07
C GLN A 368 8.13 -7.89 4.32
N ALA A 369 9.03 -7.82 3.34
CA ALA A 369 10.41 -8.30 3.52
C ALA A 369 11.10 -7.45 4.60
N THR A 370 11.32 -8.05 5.77
CA THR A 370 12.10 -7.43 6.86
C THR A 370 13.49 -8.08 6.87
N PRO A 371 14.54 -7.37 6.46
CA PRO A 371 15.89 -7.92 6.40
C PRO A 371 16.39 -8.36 7.78
N ARG A 372 17.31 -9.33 7.76
CA ARG A 372 17.91 -9.97 8.93
C ARG A 372 19.43 -9.93 8.79
N THR A 373 20.14 -9.71 9.90
CA THR A 373 21.60 -9.78 9.89
C THR A 373 22.05 -11.24 9.78
N ALA A 374 23.31 -11.47 9.42
CA ALA A 374 23.91 -12.81 9.43
C ALA A 374 23.89 -13.48 10.83
N LEU A 375 23.68 -12.68 11.89
CA LEU A 375 23.61 -13.13 13.28
C LEU A 375 22.18 -13.44 13.77
N ASP A 376 21.11 -13.25 12.98
CA ASP A 376 19.72 -13.51 13.41
C ASP A 376 19.54 -14.91 14.02
N GLY A 377 20.15 -15.93 13.41
CA GLY A 377 20.13 -17.30 13.93
C GLY A 377 20.82 -17.43 15.29
N GLU A 378 21.96 -16.75 15.50
CA GLU A 378 22.66 -16.75 16.78
C GLU A 378 21.89 -15.99 17.86
N HIS A 379 21.30 -14.85 17.53
CA HIS A 379 20.49 -14.06 18.45
C HIS A 379 19.32 -14.90 18.99
N ARG A 380 18.58 -15.57 18.09
CA ARG A 380 17.48 -16.46 18.49
C ARG A 380 17.96 -17.65 19.30
N ARG A 381 19.12 -18.23 18.95
CA ARG A 381 19.73 -19.34 19.71
C ARG A 381 20.10 -18.92 21.14
N LEU A 382 20.52 -17.67 21.32
CA LEU A 382 20.85 -17.08 22.63
C LEU A 382 19.61 -16.59 23.39
N GLY A 383 18.39 -16.81 22.87
CA GLY A 383 17.16 -16.41 23.53
C GLY A 383 16.83 -14.93 23.38
N ALA A 384 17.41 -14.22 22.41
CA ALA A 384 17.10 -12.82 22.17
C ALA A 384 15.62 -12.61 21.82
N GLN A 385 14.98 -11.64 22.48
CA GLN A 385 13.73 -11.08 22.01
C GLN A 385 14.02 -10.23 20.78
N MET A 386 13.48 -10.61 19.62
CA MET A 386 13.72 -9.91 18.35
C MET A 386 12.61 -8.89 18.08
N GLU A 387 12.98 -7.67 17.68
CA GLU A 387 12.04 -6.59 17.36
C GLU A 387 12.39 -5.90 16.03
N ARG A 388 11.38 -5.26 15.41
CA ARG A 388 11.53 -4.54 14.14
C ARG A 388 11.97 -3.10 14.40
N ILE A 389 13.23 -2.79 14.15
CA ILE A 389 13.83 -1.47 14.43
C ILE A 389 14.60 -1.00 13.20
N GLY A 390 14.24 0.19 12.68
CA GLY A 390 14.87 0.76 11.49
C GLY A 390 14.72 -0.10 10.23
N GLY A 391 13.64 -0.87 10.14
CA GLY A 391 13.38 -1.81 9.03
C GLY A 391 13.98 -3.21 9.21
N TRP A 392 14.72 -3.49 10.28
CA TRP A 392 15.44 -4.75 10.50
C TRP A 392 14.91 -5.54 11.68
N TRP A 393 15.04 -6.86 11.65
CA TRP A 393 14.98 -7.67 12.88
C TRP A 393 16.26 -7.49 13.67
N ARG A 394 16.16 -6.96 14.89
CA ARG A 394 17.30 -6.70 15.80
C ARG A 394 17.01 -7.30 17.18
N PRO A 395 18.05 -7.73 17.92
CA PRO A 395 17.87 -8.19 19.30
C PRO A 395 17.49 -6.98 20.18
N TRP A 396 16.26 -6.95 20.68
CA TRP A 396 15.79 -5.96 21.64
C TRP A 396 16.53 -6.12 22.97
N ASN A 397 16.57 -7.35 23.49
CA ASN A 397 17.38 -7.78 24.63
C ASN A 397 17.56 -9.31 24.62
N TYR A 398 18.38 -9.84 25.52
CA TYR A 398 18.64 -11.27 25.73
C TYR A 398 18.01 -11.78 27.04
N GLY A 399 16.96 -11.10 27.53
CA GLY A 399 16.20 -11.47 28.73
C GLY A 399 16.70 -10.84 30.05
N HIS A 400 17.92 -10.32 30.10
CA HIS A 400 18.53 -9.79 31.33
C HIS A 400 19.14 -8.39 31.14
N VAL A 401 18.31 -7.41 30.77
CA VAL A 401 18.72 -6.05 30.37
C VAL A 401 19.68 -5.36 31.34
N LEU A 402 19.47 -5.49 32.66
CA LEU A 402 20.37 -4.89 33.66
C LEU A 402 21.75 -5.55 33.65
N GLU A 403 21.82 -6.86 33.44
CA GLU A 403 23.10 -7.56 33.33
C GLU A 403 23.83 -7.19 32.03
N GLU A 404 23.10 -7.00 30.93
CA GLU A 404 23.66 -6.48 29.67
C GLU A 404 24.24 -5.07 29.86
N TYR A 405 23.49 -4.20 30.54
CA TYR A 405 23.92 -2.84 30.88
C TYR A 405 25.20 -2.84 31.73
N TRP A 406 25.23 -3.64 32.81
CA TRP A 406 26.39 -3.71 33.70
C TRP A 406 27.58 -4.39 33.03
N ALA A 407 27.38 -5.33 32.12
CA ALA A 407 28.47 -5.89 31.32
C ALA A 407 29.18 -4.82 30.49
N VAL A 408 28.43 -3.87 29.89
CA VAL A 408 29.03 -2.71 29.21
C VAL A 408 29.79 -1.81 30.20
N ARG A 409 29.21 -1.53 31.38
CA ARG A 409 29.79 -0.57 32.34
C ARG A 409 30.95 -1.12 33.17
N GLU A 410 31.00 -2.42 33.45
CA GLU A 410 31.93 -3.00 34.44
C GLU A 410 32.81 -4.12 33.87
N ALA A 411 32.46 -4.67 32.71
CA ALA A 411 33.15 -5.81 32.10
C ALA A 411 33.42 -5.56 30.61
N VAL A 412 32.91 -6.43 29.75
CA VAL A 412 32.88 -6.26 28.30
C VAL A 412 31.56 -6.79 27.75
N SER A 413 31.10 -6.21 26.67
CA SER A 413 29.89 -6.61 25.97
C SER A 413 30.10 -6.55 24.47
N ILE A 414 29.31 -7.36 23.75
CA ILE A 414 29.24 -7.31 22.30
C ILE A 414 27.82 -7.00 21.81
N GLY A 415 27.67 -6.18 20.78
CA GLY A 415 26.38 -5.79 20.21
C GLY A 415 26.38 -5.91 18.69
N ASP A 416 25.25 -6.34 18.12
CA ASP A 416 25.08 -6.39 16.66
C ASP A 416 24.67 -5.02 16.11
N VAL A 417 25.63 -4.37 15.44
CA VAL A 417 25.47 -3.08 14.77
C VAL A 417 25.58 -3.21 13.24
N SER A 418 25.40 -4.44 12.73
CA SER A 418 25.46 -4.73 11.28
C SER A 418 24.47 -3.90 10.48
N THR A 419 23.35 -3.51 11.09
CA THR A 419 22.26 -2.76 10.44
C THR A 419 22.58 -1.31 10.12
N LEU A 420 23.67 -0.72 10.64
CA LEU A 420 24.06 0.65 10.26
C LEU A 420 24.35 0.74 8.77
N GLY A 421 24.02 1.86 8.12
CA GLY A 421 24.43 2.08 6.73
C GLY A 421 25.95 2.16 6.62
N LYS A 422 26.53 1.57 5.58
CA LYS A 422 27.99 1.53 5.35
C LYS A 422 28.24 1.79 3.87
N MET A 423 29.02 2.81 3.55
CA MET A 423 29.29 3.15 2.15
C MET A 423 30.72 3.61 1.95
N ILE A 424 31.33 3.19 0.85
CA ILE A 424 32.63 3.72 0.40
C ILE A 424 32.39 4.80 -0.64
N VAL A 425 33.08 5.92 -0.46
CA VAL A 425 33.20 7.01 -1.44
C VAL A 425 34.65 7.09 -1.85
N SER A 426 34.94 6.91 -3.14
CA SER A 426 36.31 6.95 -3.66
C SER A 426 36.43 7.63 -5.01
N GLY A 427 37.63 8.07 -5.38
CA GLY A 427 37.89 8.78 -6.64
C GLY A 427 38.55 10.14 -6.41
N PRO A 428 38.97 10.82 -7.50
CA PRO A 428 39.64 12.11 -7.43
C PRO A 428 38.77 13.18 -6.74
N ASP A 429 37.46 13.16 -6.97
CA ASP A 429 36.55 14.19 -6.44
C ASP A 429 35.86 13.78 -5.13
N ALA A 430 36.32 12.70 -4.47
CA ALA A 430 35.70 12.20 -3.25
C ALA A 430 35.72 13.24 -2.11
N LEU A 431 36.83 13.96 -1.95
CA LEU A 431 36.91 15.05 -0.97
C LEU A 431 35.98 16.20 -1.36
N GLU A 432 35.94 16.58 -2.64
CA GLU A 432 35.07 17.68 -3.08
C GLU A 432 33.60 17.38 -2.80
N LEU A 433 33.13 16.18 -3.16
CA LEU A 433 31.76 15.71 -2.87
C LEU A 433 31.45 15.84 -1.37
N LEU A 434 32.29 15.25 -0.52
CA LEU A 434 32.03 15.21 0.93
C LEU A 434 32.18 16.58 1.59
N GLU A 435 33.13 17.41 1.12
CA GLU A 435 33.30 18.78 1.60
C GLU A 435 32.11 19.66 1.22
N ARG A 436 31.48 19.46 0.05
CA ARG A 436 30.27 20.21 -0.34
C ARG A 436 29.00 19.64 0.29
N LEU A 437 28.97 18.34 0.60
CA LEU A 437 27.79 17.70 1.17
C LEU A 437 27.65 17.97 2.67
N TYR A 438 28.74 17.84 3.43
CA TYR A 438 28.68 17.88 4.89
C TYR A 438 28.99 19.27 5.47
N PRO A 439 28.33 19.66 6.58
CA PRO A 439 28.54 20.95 7.22
C PRO A 439 29.89 21.04 7.97
N THR A 440 30.63 19.94 8.12
CA THR A 440 31.96 19.92 8.78
C THR A 440 33.10 20.08 7.78
N ASN A 441 34.31 20.40 8.24
CA ASN A 441 35.51 20.50 7.39
C ASN A 441 36.10 19.10 7.11
N VAL A 442 35.65 18.39 6.07
CA VAL A 442 36.08 17.02 5.75
C VAL A 442 37.58 16.96 5.40
N ALA A 443 38.12 17.98 4.74
CA ALA A 443 39.53 18.10 4.35
C ALA A 443 40.50 18.02 5.55
N THR A 444 40.04 18.33 6.76
CA THR A 444 40.86 18.30 7.98
C THR A 444 40.92 16.93 8.64
N ILE A 445 40.15 15.94 8.16
CA ILE A 445 40.23 14.57 8.64
C ILE A 445 41.53 13.97 8.10
N LYS A 446 42.39 13.45 8.99
CA LYS A 446 43.64 12.79 8.60
C LYS A 446 43.37 11.33 8.21
N PRO A 447 44.17 10.71 7.32
CA PRO A 447 44.08 9.27 7.08
C PRO A 447 44.11 8.46 8.38
N GLY A 448 43.31 7.41 8.47
CA GLY A 448 43.14 6.59 9.69
C GLY A 448 42.34 7.27 10.81
N ARG A 449 41.65 8.38 10.52
CA ARG A 449 40.81 9.11 11.48
C ARG A 449 39.38 9.20 11.00
N SER A 450 38.47 9.25 11.97
CA SER A 450 37.04 9.38 11.74
C SER A 450 36.49 10.61 12.45
N ARG A 451 35.33 11.09 12.01
CA ARG A 451 34.62 12.20 12.63
C ARG A 451 33.12 11.99 12.57
N TYR A 452 32.44 12.31 13.67
CA TYR A 452 30.99 12.44 13.69
C TYR A 452 30.50 13.59 12.81
N VAL A 453 29.44 13.33 12.06
CA VAL A 453 28.86 14.29 11.12
C VAL A 453 27.35 14.26 11.18
N LEU A 454 26.75 15.42 10.90
CA LEU A 454 25.34 15.55 10.56
C LEU A 454 25.21 15.62 9.04
N LEU A 455 24.28 14.85 8.47
CA LEU A 455 23.85 14.99 7.10
C LEU A 455 22.61 15.88 7.07
N LEU A 456 22.65 16.96 6.29
CA LEU A 456 21.57 17.94 6.22
C LEU A 456 20.89 17.92 4.86
N ASP A 457 19.61 18.28 4.85
CA ASP A 457 18.91 18.65 3.62
C ASP A 457 19.20 20.10 3.22
N GLU A 458 18.71 20.52 2.06
CA GLU A 458 18.88 21.88 1.54
C GLU A 458 18.24 22.97 2.43
N ARG A 459 17.29 22.58 3.28
CA ARG A 459 16.61 23.47 4.26
C ARG A 459 17.39 23.58 5.56
N GLY A 460 18.53 22.88 5.69
CA GLY A 460 19.37 22.88 6.87
C GLY A 460 18.83 22.03 8.02
N TYR A 461 17.88 21.13 7.73
CA TYR A 461 17.35 20.17 8.69
C TYR A 461 18.17 18.88 8.68
N VAL A 462 18.28 18.23 9.83
CA VAL A 462 19.00 16.97 9.99
C VAL A 462 18.24 15.85 9.28
N LEU A 463 18.86 15.28 8.26
CA LEU A 463 18.37 14.13 7.50
C LEU A 463 18.86 12.82 8.11
N ASP A 464 20.14 12.76 8.47
CA ASP A 464 20.79 11.61 9.10
C ASP A 464 22.01 12.07 9.90
N ASP A 465 22.66 11.15 10.61
CA ASP A 465 23.96 11.33 11.23
C ASP A 465 24.84 10.08 11.06
N GLY A 466 26.09 10.19 11.48
CA GLY A 466 27.03 9.07 11.43
C GLY A 466 28.47 9.52 11.43
N LEU A 467 29.32 8.79 10.72
CA LEU A 467 30.76 9.02 10.67
C LEU A 467 31.27 9.18 9.25
N ILE A 468 32.27 10.05 9.09
CA ILE A 468 33.18 10.03 7.95
C ILE A 468 34.53 9.56 8.45
N CYS A 469 35.02 8.46 7.88
CA CYS A 469 36.40 8.00 8.03
C CYS A 469 37.19 8.29 6.76
N LYS A 470 38.38 8.85 6.91
CA LYS A 470 39.33 8.99 5.80
C LYS A 470 40.28 7.79 5.81
N GLU A 471 40.13 6.92 4.83
CA GLU A 471 41.04 5.77 4.66
C GLU A 471 42.30 6.20 3.90
N THR A 472 42.13 6.87 2.76
CA THR A 472 43.22 7.52 1.99
C THR A 472 42.80 8.91 1.53
N ASP A 473 43.64 9.62 0.79
CA ASP A 473 43.29 10.94 0.23
C ASP A 473 42.15 10.90 -0.79
N THR A 474 41.88 9.73 -1.37
CA THR A 474 40.85 9.53 -2.40
C THR A 474 39.85 8.44 -2.02
N ARG A 475 39.80 8.04 -0.74
CA ARG A 475 38.90 6.98 -0.27
C ARG A 475 38.41 7.24 1.16
N TYR A 476 37.10 7.23 1.30
CA TYR A 476 36.38 7.52 2.54
C TYR A 476 35.35 6.43 2.83
N ILE A 477 35.15 6.13 4.10
CA ILE A 477 34.10 5.23 4.58
C ILE A 477 33.08 6.06 5.34
N LEU A 478 31.82 5.96 4.94
CA LEU A 478 30.69 6.62 5.56
C LEU A 478 29.88 5.60 6.35
N THR A 479 29.38 6.01 7.52
CA THR A 479 28.34 5.29 8.24
C THR A 479 27.08 6.14 8.37
N PHE A 480 25.93 5.49 8.39
CA PHE A 480 24.61 6.12 8.55
C PHE A 480 23.78 5.38 9.60
N THR A 481 22.72 6.01 10.11
CA THR A 481 21.75 5.30 10.94
C THR A 481 21.11 4.13 10.18
N SER A 482 20.63 3.12 10.91
CA SER A 482 20.01 1.95 10.26
C SER A 482 18.78 2.30 9.44
N GLY A 483 17.90 3.16 9.98
CA GLY A 483 16.67 3.57 9.32
C GLY A 483 16.89 4.59 8.20
N GLY A 484 17.91 5.45 8.30
CA GLY A 484 18.20 6.48 7.29
C GLY A 484 19.11 6.02 6.15
N SER A 485 19.81 4.88 6.31
CA SER A 485 20.85 4.39 5.38
C SER A 485 20.49 4.45 3.89
N SER A 486 19.32 3.96 3.47
CA SER A 486 18.90 4.00 2.07
C SER A 486 18.69 5.42 1.55
N HIS A 487 18.12 6.29 2.37
CA HIS A 487 17.86 7.69 2.01
C HIS A 487 19.17 8.49 1.95
N ALA A 488 20.06 8.29 2.94
CA ALA A 488 21.37 8.93 2.98
C ALA A 488 22.28 8.48 1.81
N GLU A 489 22.21 7.20 1.41
CA GLU A 489 22.89 6.71 0.21
C GLU A 489 22.39 7.44 -1.04
N MET A 490 21.06 7.47 -1.26
CA MET A 490 20.46 8.14 -2.41
C MET A 490 20.85 9.62 -2.44
N TRP A 491 20.81 10.29 -1.28
CA TRP A 491 21.21 11.69 -1.16
C TRP A 491 22.66 11.93 -1.62
N VAL A 492 23.60 11.06 -1.24
CA VAL A 492 25.00 11.17 -1.69
C VAL A 492 25.12 10.92 -3.19
N ARG A 493 24.37 9.96 -3.74
CA ARG A 493 24.36 9.64 -5.18
C ARG A 493 23.80 10.80 -6.01
N ASP A 494 22.66 11.35 -5.61
CA ASP A 494 21.99 12.44 -6.31
C ASP A 494 22.89 13.68 -6.41
N TRP A 495 23.59 14.03 -5.32
CA TRP A 495 24.52 15.16 -5.33
C TRP A 495 25.78 14.88 -6.16
N ALA A 496 26.31 13.66 -6.11
CA ALA A 496 27.45 13.26 -6.95
C ALA A 496 27.11 13.38 -8.44
N GLU A 497 25.93 12.91 -8.84
CA GLU A 497 25.43 13.00 -10.23
C GLU A 497 25.12 14.45 -10.62
N SER A 498 24.38 15.18 -9.77
CA SER A 498 23.97 16.57 -10.04
C SER A 498 25.17 17.52 -10.18
N TRP A 499 26.28 17.24 -9.49
CA TRP A 499 27.51 18.00 -9.60
C TRP A 499 28.49 17.47 -10.65
N GLY A 500 28.19 16.35 -11.30
CA GLY A 500 29.02 15.75 -12.35
C GLY A 500 30.41 15.32 -11.86
N LEU A 501 30.52 14.86 -10.62
CA LEU A 501 31.81 14.54 -9.99
C LEU A 501 32.31 13.13 -10.34
N ASP A 502 33.63 12.98 -10.52
CA ASP A 502 34.27 11.69 -10.78
C ASP A 502 34.49 10.91 -9.47
N VAL A 503 33.43 10.24 -9.01
CA VAL A 503 33.43 9.41 -7.79
C VAL A 503 32.89 8.00 -8.05
N ARG A 504 33.30 7.04 -7.23
CA ARG A 504 32.74 5.69 -7.14
C ARG A 504 32.10 5.53 -5.76
N LEU A 505 30.82 5.15 -5.76
CA LEU A 505 29.99 4.98 -4.56
C LEU A 505 29.60 3.51 -4.42
N LEU A 506 30.09 2.84 -3.38
CA LEU A 506 29.80 1.43 -3.10
C LEU A 506 29.08 1.29 -1.75
N ASN A 507 27.80 0.94 -1.79
CA ASN A 507 27.06 0.55 -0.59
C ASN A 507 27.48 -0.86 -0.15
N GLN A 508 27.96 -0.95 1.09
CA GLN A 508 28.43 -2.18 1.73
C GLN A 508 27.56 -2.62 2.90
N THR A 509 26.40 -1.99 3.10
CA THR A 509 25.47 -2.27 4.22
C THR A 509 25.08 -3.74 4.30
N MET A 510 24.85 -4.39 3.15
CA MET A 510 24.48 -5.82 3.09
C MET A 510 25.70 -6.76 3.04
N THR A 511 26.85 -6.28 2.58
CA THR A 511 28.05 -7.12 2.38
C THR A 511 28.90 -7.23 3.64
N LEU A 512 28.76 -6.29 4.58
CA LEU A 512 29.50 -6.26 5.83
C LEU A 512 28.57 -6.48 7.03
N GLY A 513 28.96 -7.38 7.92
CA GLY A 513 28.50 -7.39 9.31
C GLY A 513 29.27 -6.36 10.13
N ALA A 514 28.74 -6.00 11.31
CA ALA A 514 29.44 -5.16 12.26
C ALA A 514 29.12 -5.55 13.70
N ILE A 515 30.15 -5.83 14.48
CA ILE A 515 30.04 -6.16 15.92
C ILE A 515 30.67 -5.02 16.71
N ASN A 516 29.88 -4.41 17.59
CA ASN A 516 30.40 -3.49 18.59
C ASN A 516 30.97 -4.28 19.76
N VAL A 517 32.21 -4.02 20.16
CA VAL A 517 32.85 -4.55 21.36
C VAL A 517 33.09 -3.39 22.31
N THR A 518 32.45 -3.39 23.47
CA THR A 518 32.40 -2.22 24.36
C THR A 518 32.51 -2.59 25.83
N GLY A 519 33.17 -1.75 26.61
CA GLY A 519 33.36 -1.88 28.05
C GLY A 519 34.82 -1.75 28.48
N PRO A 520 35.10 -1.59 29.78
CA PRO A 520 36.46 -1.41 30.29
C PRO A 520 37.41 -2.57 29.95
N LEU A 521 36.90 -3.79 29.78
CA LEU A 521 37.69 -4.97 29.41
C LEU A 521 37.73 -5.25 27.90
N ALA A 522 37.24 -4.32 27.06
CA ALA A 522 37.22 -4.48 25.60
C ALA A 522 38.64 -4.66 25.02
N ASN A 523 39.64 -3.94 25.54
CA ASN A 523 41.02 -4.13 25.12
C ASN A 523 41.50 -5.55 25.43
N GLU A 524 41.30 -6.05 26.66
CA GLU A 524 41.74 -7.39 27.04
C GLU A 524 41.11 -8.47 26.14
N LEU A 525 39.81 -8.36 25.85
CA LEU A 525 39.16 -9.27 24.90
C LEU A 525 39.80 -9.21 23.51
N LEU A 526 40.08 -8.01 23.00
CA LEU A 526 40.69 -7.83 21.69
C LEU A 526 42.15 -8.30 21.64
N ASP A 527 42.91 -8.23 22.75
CA ASP A 527 44.25 -8.82 22.85
C ASP A 527 44.16 -10.35 22.72
N ARG A 528 43.23 -10.99 23.44
CA ARG A 528 42.98 -12.43 23.35
C ARG A 528 42.54 -12.85 21.94
N ALA A 529 41.81 -11.98 21.24
CA ALA A 529 41.40 -12.18 19.87
C ALA A 529 42.51 -11.86 18.83
N GLY A 530 43.70 -11.45 19.27
CA GLY A 530 44.86 -11.23 18.40
C GLY A 530 44.98 -9.82 17.79
N LEU A 531 44.16 -8.86 18.24
CA LEU A 531 44.22 -7.46 17.78
C LEU A 531 45.04 -6.60 18.75
N THR A 532 46.36 -6.61 18.57
CA THR A 532 47.30 -5.88 19.44
C THR A 532 47.51 -4.43 19.01
N ASP A 533 47.56 -4.15 17.71
CA ASP A 533 47.67 -2.78 17.18
C ASP A 533 46.28 -2.21 16.93
N ARG A 534 45.89 -1.22 17.74
CA ARG A 534 44.54 -0.66 17.76
C ARG A 534 44.55 0.82 17.40
N PRO A 535 43.54 1.30 16.67
CA PRO A 535 43.45 2.71 16.38
C PRO A 535 43.25 3.56 17.66
N PRO A 536 43.75 4.81 17.69
CA PRO A 536 43.45 5.76 18.77
C PRO A 536 41.98 6.19 18.73
N TYR A 537 41.45 6.78 19.81
CA TYR A 537 40.04 7.22 19.88
C TYR A 537 39.64 8.08 18.67
N MET A 538 38.51 7.82 18.02
CA MET A 538 38.09 8.34 16.71
C MET A 538 39.07 7.99 15.58
N GLY A 539 39.63 6.80 15.63
CA GLY A 539 40.59 6.27 14.67
C GLY A 539 40.06 5.03 13.96
N TYR A 540 40.74 4.70 12.87
CA TYR A 540 40.45 3.60 11.99
C TYR A 540 41.73 2.87 11.62
N ALA A 541 41.68 1.54 11.63
CA ALA A 541 42.73 0.70 11.05
C ALA A 541 42.13 -0.64 10.59
N PRO A 542 42.62 -1.23 9.48
CA PRO A 542 42.37 -2.63 9.19
C PRO A 542 43.11 -3.50 10.22
N GLY A 543 42.52 -4.64 10.59
CA GLY A 543 43.10 -5.58 11.54
C GLY A 543 42.47 -6.96 11.43
N VAL A 544 43.10 -7.96 12.05
CA VAL A 544 42.57 -9.33 12.12
C VAL A 544 42.12 -9.61 13.55
N VAL A 545 40.86 -10.01 13.72
CA VAL A 545 40.25 -10.32 15.03
C VAL A 545 39.72 -11.75 14.99
N ALA A 546 40.20 -12.62 15.88
CA ALA A 546 39.84 -14.03 15.92
C ALA A 546 39.95 -14.74 14.55
N GLY A 547 40.96 -14.37 13.76
CA GLY A 547 41.19 -14.89 12.40
C GLY A 547 40.16 -14.43 11.36
N VAL A 548 39.52 -13.27 11.57
CA VAL A 548 38.61 -12.60 10.62
C VAL A 548 39.14 -11.21 10.30
N GLU A 549 39.18 -10.84 9.03
CA GLU A 549 39.57 -9.50 8.60
C GLU A 549 38.50 -8.47 8.95
N CYS A 550 38.90 -7.42 9.65
CA CYS A 550 38.03 -6.39 10.17
C CYS A 550 38.57 -5.00 9.82
N ASN A 551 37.66 -4.13 9.39
CA ASN A 551 37.79 -2.69 9.45
C ASN A 551 37.45 -2.25 10.89
N VAL A 552 38.47 -1.90 11.68
CA VAL A 552 38.32 -1.60 13.10
C VAL A 552 38.21 -0.09 13.30
N PHE A 553 37.09 0.34 13.88
CA PHE A 553 36.86 1.75 14.25
C PHE A 553 36.85 1.87 15.77
N ARG A 554 37.60 2.82 16.35
CA ARG A 554 37.51 3.14 17.78
C ARG A 554 36.62 4.35 17.99
N LEU A 555 35.37 4.10 18.40
CA LEU A 555 34.37 5.11 18.72
C LEU A 555 33.39 4.56 19.76
N SER A 556 32.63 5.44 20.40
CA SER A 556 31.71 5.04 21.46
C SER A 556 30.37 5.73 21.35
N PHE A 557 29.31 4.94 21.23
CA PHE A 557 27.92 5.39 21.42
C PHE A 557 27.40 5.08 22.84
N THR A 558 28.05 4.15 23.56
CA THR A 558 27.73 3.72 24.92
C THR A 558 28.36 4.61 26.01
N GLY A 559 29.37 5.39 25.64
CA GLY A 559 30.18 6.19 26.56
C GLY A 559 31.35 5.46 27.21
N GLU A 560 31.54 4.17 26.89
CA GLU A 560 32.67 3.36 27.34
C GLU A 560 33.72 3.21 26.24
N LEU A 561 34.90 2.66 26.58
CA LEU A 561 35.84 2.16 25.59
C LEU A 561 35.10 1.22 24.63
N SER A 562 35.25 1.45 23.33
CA SER A 562 34.41 0.80 22.33
C SER A 562 35.08 0.73 20.96
N TYR A 563 34.85 -0.39 20.28
CA TYR A 563 35.33 -0.70 18.95
C TYR A 563 34.19 -1.23 18.10
N GLU A 564 34.09 -0.79 16.85
CA GLU A 564 33.24 -1.43 15.85
C GLU A 564 34.12 -2.25 14.91
N LEU A 565 33.78 -3.54 14.79
CA LEU A 565 34.47 -4.50 13.93
C LEU A 565 33.63 -4.73 12.69
N HIS A 566 33.87 -3.98 11.62
CA HIS A 566 33.16 -4.16 10.34
C HIS A 566 33.89 -5.24 9.53
N HIS A 567 33.20 -6.32 9.13
CA HIS A 567 33.80 -7.53 8.57
C HIS A 567 32.89 -8.14 7.50
N PRO A 568 33.38 -9.02 6.61
CA PRO A 568 32.52 -9.73 5.66
C PRO A 568 31.35 -10.43 6.37
N ALA A 569 30.12 -10.20 5.92
CA ALA A 569 28.92 -10.68 6.63
C ALA A 569 28.87 -12.21 6.81
N GLN A 570 29.49 -12.96 5.90
CA GLN A 570 29.61 -14.42 5.99
C GLN A 570 30.41 -14.89 7.22
N ASP A 571 31.32 -14.06 7.74
CA ASP A 571 32.18 -14.39 8.88
C ASP A 571 31.59 -13.94 10.22
N SER A 572 30.41 -13.31 10.24
CA SER A 572 29.81 -12.76 11.47
C SER A 572 29.59 -13.81 12.54
N VAL A 573 29.04 -14.97 12.20
CA VAL A 573 28.79 -16.04 13.17
C VAL A 573 30.10 -16.57 13.76
N LYS A 574 31.13 -16.71 12.92
CA LYS A 574 32.48 -17.15 13.35
C LYS A 574 33.07 -16.15 14.35
N LEU A 575 33.10 -14.87 13.99
CA LEU A 575 33.65 -13.81 14.84
C LEU A 575 32.87 -13.68 16.15
N TRP A 576 31.53 -13.66 16.08
CA TRP A 576 30.65 -13.55 17.24
C TRP A 576 30.89 -14.66 18.26
N ARG A 577 30.89 -15.92 17.82
CA ARG A 577 31.10 -17.08 18.71
C ARG A 577 32.51 -17.08 19.31
N ALA A 578 33.53 -16.74 18.54
CA ALA A 578 34.89 -16.66 19.04
C ALA A 578 35.04 -15.58 20.12
N LEU A 579 34.41 -14.40 19.95
CA LEU A 579 34.42 -13.36 20.96
C LEU A 579 33.69 -13.79 22.24
N LEU A 580 32.51 -14.42 22.13
CA LEU A 580 31.79 -14.97 23.28
C LEU A 580 32.65 -15.97 24.07
N GLU A 581 33.36 -16.87 23.37
CA GLU A 581 34.23 -17.87 24.00
C GLU A 581 35.43 -17.23 24.70
N LEU A 582 36.15 -16.33 24.03
CA LEU A 582 37.34 -15.66 24.58
C LEU A 582 37.05 -14.73 25.75
N GLY A 583 35.80 -14.22 25.85
CA GLY A 583 35.36 -13.31 26.91
C GLY A 583 34.54 -13.96 28.01
N ALA A 584 34.34 -15.29 28.00
CA ALA A 584 33.46 -15.96 28.95
C ALA A 584 33.88 -15.72 30.42
N ASP A 585 35.18 -15.79 30.73
CA ASP A 585 35.77 -15.50 32.04
C ASP A 585 35.89 -14.00 32.34
N LEU A 586 35.78 -13.14 31.32
CA LEU A 586 35.72 -11.68 31.46
C LEU A 586 34.33 -11.18 31.85
N GLY A 587 33.35 -12.07 32.02
CA GLY A 587 31.96 -11.69 32.26
C GLY A 587 31.26 -11.13 31.03
N LEU A 588 31.71 -11.49 29.83
CA LEU A 588 31.16 -10.98 28.57
C LEU A 588 29.69 -11.35 28.42
N LYS A 589 28.86 -10.34 28.14
CA LYS A 589 27.44 -10.54 27.76
C LYS A 589 27.09 -9.80 26.48
N PRO A 590 26.35 -10.42 25.55
CA PRO A 590 25.81 -9.67 24.42
C PRO A 590 24.77 -8.67 24.93
N HIS A 591 24.68 -7.49 24.31
CA HIS A 591 23.63 -6.52 24.64
C HIS A 591 22.69 -6.29 23.46
N GLY A 592 21.41 -6.09 23.77
CA GLY A 592 20.39 -5.68 22.82
C GLY A 592 20.21 -4.17 22.73
N ILE A 593 19.26 -3.75 21.90
CA ILE A 593 18.94 -2.33 21.70
C ILE A 593 18.44 -1.67 22.99
N GLU A 594 17.72 -2.37 23.85
CA GLU A 594 17.19 -1.80 25.08
C GLU A 594 18.32 -1.30 26.00
N ALA A 595 19.37 -2.09 26.22
CA ALA A 595 20.54 -1.66 26.99
C ALA A 595 21.27 -0.50 26.30
N LEU A 596 21.43 -0.57 24.96
CA LEU A 596 22.08 0.49 24.18
C LEU A 596 21.35 1.83 24.30
N LEU A 597 20.01 1.83 24.29
CA LEU A 597 19.19 3.03 24.44
C LEU A 597 19.41 3.71 25.80
N LYS A 598 19.64 2.93 26.86
CA LYS A 598 20.00 3.48 28.19
C LYS A 598 21.38 4.13 28.16
N LEU A 599 22.36 3.40 27.65
CA LEU A 599 23.77 3.81 27.65
C LEU A 599 23.99 5.08 26.82
N ARG A 600 23.37 5.16 25.62
CA ARG A 600 23.46 6.35 24.76
C ARG A 600 22.76 7.55 25.35
N LEU A 601 21.62 7.33 26.03
CA LEU A 601 20.84 8.40 26.64
C LEU A 601 21.59 9.02 27.82
N GLU A 602 22.29 8.23 28.62
CA GLU A 602 23.19 8.72 29.68
C GLU A 602 24.30 9.63 29.14
N LYS A 603 24.68 9.45 27.87
CA LYS A 603 25.64 10.34 27.18
C LYS A 603 24.97 11.54 26.50
N GLY A 604 23.64 11.58 26.46
CA GLY A 604 22.86 12.58 25.72
C GLY A 604 23.02 12.48 24.21
N HIS A 605 23.45 11.32 23.69
CA HIS A 605 23.52 11.10 22.25
C HIS A 605 22.10 11.01 21.69
N ILE A 606 21.88 11.71 20.57
CA ILE A 606 20.60 11.71 19.87
C ILE A 606 20.41 10.43 19.05
N ILE A 607 19.16 10.11 18.75
CA ILE A 607 18.77 9.17 17.70
C ILE A 607 17.95 9.94 16.68
N VAL A 608 18.42 9.99 15.43
CA VAL A 608 17.67 10.60 14.33
C VAL A 608 16.33 9.88 14.16
N GLY A 609 15.24 10.65 14.09
CA GLY A 609 13.87 10.15 14.01
C GLY A 609 13.19 9.91 15.35
N GLN A 610 13.94 9.90 16.46
CA GLN A 610 13.41 9.85 17.83
C GLN A 610 13.61 11.20 18.54
N ASP A 611 14.86 11.66 18.61
CA ASP A 611 15.24 12.94 19.23
C ASP A 611 15.25 14.10 18.23
N THR A 612 15.10 13.79 16.93
CA THR A 612 14.95 14.77 15.86
C THR A 612 13.55 14.71 15.27
N ALA A 613 13.06 15.87 14.85
CA ALA A 613 11.87 16.07 14.03
C ALA A 613 12.25 16.54 12.62
N PHE A 614 11.31 16.52 11.67
CA PHE A 614 11.53 16.92 10.27
C PHE A 614 12.08 18.34 10.07
N ASP A 615 11.93 19.21 11.08
CA ASP A 615 12.38 20.60 11.09
C ASP A 615 13.52 20.86 12.09
N SER A 616 14.23 19.80 12.49
CA SER A 616 15.35 19.89 13.44
C SER A 616 16.59 20.45 12.76
N THR A 617 16.92 21.69 13.07
CA THR A 617 18.21 22.28 12.69
C THR A 617 19.28 21.90 13.71
N PRO A 618 20.58 21.94 13.35
CA PRO A 618 21.68 21.68 14.27
C PRO A 618 21.61 22.51 15.57
N ARG A 619 21.11 23.77 15.51
CA ARG A 619 20.95 24.60 16.71
C ARG A 619 19.84 24.10 17.63
N ARG A 620 18.72 23.65 17.06
CA ARG A 620 17.57 23.13 17.84
C ARG A 620 17.93 21.86 18.61
N ILE A 621 18.86 21.06 18.10
CA ILE A 621 19.35 19.86 18.79
C ILE A 621 20.65 20.10 19.57
N ALA A 622 21.09 21.36 19.75
CA ALA A 622 22.35 21.71 20.43
C ALA A 622 23.64 21.12 19.81
N HIS A 623 23.65 20.88 18.49
CA HIS A 623 24.79 20.32 17.74
C HIS A 623 25.47 21.35 16.81
N GLU A 624 25.46 22.63 17.16
CA GLU A 624 26.14 23.68 16.36
C GLU A 624 27.64 23.41 16.19
N TRP A 625 28.26 22.69 17.13
CA TRP A 625 29.66 22.29 17.07
C TRP A 625 29.99 21.44 15.83
N ALA A 626 29.01 20.70 15.29
CA ALA A 626 29.14 19.86 14.09
C ALA A 626 29.08 20.67 12.77
N VAL A 627 28.70 21.95 12.84
CA VAL A 627 28.54 22.83 11.67
C VAL A 627 29.65 23.87 11.62
N LYS A 628 30.31 24.00 10.48
CA LYS A 628 31.37 24.98 10.22
C LYS A 628 30.87 26.04 9.25
N LEU A 629 30.18 27.05 9.77
CA LEU A 629 29.64 28.17 8.98
C LEU A 629 30.72 29.02 8.28
N SER A 630 31.97 28.91 8.72
CA SER A 630 33.13 29.51 8.05
C SER A 630 33.44 28.90 6.68
N LYS A 631 32.94 27.71 6.37
CA LYS A 631 33.04 27.11 5.04
C LYS A 631 32.32 27.98 4.02
N ALA A 632 32.85 28.04 2.81
CA ALA A 632 32.24 28.77 1.70
C ALA A 632 30.85 28.19 1.37
N GLU A 633 30.79 26.87 1.17
CA GLU A 633 29.58 26.17 0.76
C GLU A 633 29.45 24.82 1.47
N PHE A 634 28.20 24.43 1.73
CA PHE A 634 27.76 23.07 1.96
C PHE A 634 26.22 22.99 1.82
N VAL A 635 25.68 21.79 1.57
CA VAL A 635 24.22 21.57 1.46
C VAL A 635 23.51 22.00 2.76
N GLY A 636 22.54 22.91 2.63
CA GLY A 636 21.81 23.49 3.77
C GLY A 636 22.41 24.78 4.36
N ARG A 637 23.63 25.18 3.96
CA ARG A 637 24.29 26.39 4.49
C ARG A 637 23.45 27.68 4.35
N PRO A 638 22.87 28.01 3.18
CA PRO A 638 22.09 29.24 3.02
C PRO A 638 20.89 29.28 3.97
N ALA A 639 20.23 28.13 4.17
CA ALA A 639 19.11 28.01 5.08
C ALA A 639 19.54 28.22 6.53
N ILE A 640 20.62 27.58 6.99
CA ILE A 640 21.14 27.74 8.36
C ILE A 640 21.49 29.20 8.66
N ILE A 641 22.15 29.91 7.74
CA ILE A 641 22.50 31.33 7.92
C ILE A 641 21.25 32.19 8.13
N ARG A 642 20.16 31.87 7.44
CA ARG A 642 18.88 32.56 7.60
C ARG A 642 18.20 32.18 8.91
N THR A 643 18.08 30.88 9.20
CA THR A 643 17.35 30.39 10.38
C THR A 643 18.07 30.72 11.68
N ASN A 644 19.40 30.79 11.70
CA ASN A 644 20.15 31.16 12.90
C ASN A 644 19.90 32.60 13.36
N LYS A 645 19.34 33.46 12.52
CA LYS A 645 18.95 34.83 12.90
C LYS A 645 17.58 34.91 13.59
N ILE A 646 16.77 33.86 13.46
CA ILE A 646 15.43 33.78 14.05
C ILE A 646 15.60 33.23 15.47
N PRO A 647 14.98 33.81 16.51
CA PRO A 647 14.97 33.21 17.85
C PRO A 647 14.42 31.77 17.84
N LEU A 648 14.93 30.88 18.69
CA LEU A 648 14.35 29.54 18.83
C LEU A 648 13.01 29.60 19.56
N ASP A 649 12.05 28.82 19.08
CA ASP A 649 10.79 28.54 19.75
C ASP A 649 10.93 27.36 20.72
N LYS A 650 11.72 26.35 20.37
CA LYS A 650 12.05 25.17 21.19
C LYS A 650 13.45 24.63 20.91
N GLN A 651 13.98 23.90 21.88
CA GLN A 651 15.27 23.21 21.82
C GLN A 651 15.18 21.82 22.47
N LEU A 652 15.96 20.86 21.97
CA LEU A 652 16.16 19.57 22.61
C LEU A 652 17.10 19.74 23.79
N VAL A 653 16.68 19.29 24.97
CA VAL A 653 17.44 19.43 26.23
C VAL A 653 17.40 18.16 27.06
N GLY A 654 18.32 18.05 28.02
CA GLY A 654 18.33 16.96 29.00
C GLY A 654 17.52 17.28 30.25
N PHE A 655 16.91 16.26 30.85
CA PHE A 655 16.22 16.35 32.13
C PHE A 655 16.62 15.23 33.08
N GLU A 656 16.62 15.54 34.37
CA GLU A 656 16.71 14.58 35.48
C GLU A 656 15.44 14.65 36.33
N MET A 657 14.99 13.49 36.83
CA MET A 657 13.82 13.40 37.71
C MET A 657 13.97 12.26 38.72
N ASP A 658 13.45 12.47 39.93
CA ASP A 658 13.39 11.45 40.97
C ASP A 658 12.31 10.39 40.69
N GLY A 659 12.63 9.14 41.06
CA GLY A 659 11.73 8.00 40.87
C GLY A 659 11.64 7.50 39.42
N PRO A 660 10.63 6.71 39.06
CA PRO A 660 10.59 6.00 37.78
C PRO A 660 10.60 6.98 36.60
N ALA A 661 11.30 6.60 35.54
CA ALA A 661 11.33 7.38 34.31
C ALA A 661 9.95 7.40 33.64
N PRO A 662 9.53 8.54 33.08
CA PRO A 662 8.26 8.66 32.39
C PRO A 662 8.34 7.91 31.06
N ILE A 663 7.19 7.64 30.44
CA ILE A 663 7.19 7.04 29.10
C ILE A 663 7.67 8.05 28.06
N GLU A 664 8.28 7.56 26.97
CA GLU A 664 8.57 8.40 25.81
C GLU A 664 7.27 8.99 25.25
N GLY A 665 7.31 10.27 24.83
CA GLY A 665 6.12 11.04 24.45
C GLY A 665 5.39 11.74 25.61
N ALA A 666 5.80 11.53 26.87
CA ALA A 666 5.21 12.21 28.02
C ALA A 666 5.25 13.74 27.85
N VAL A 667 4.16 14.40 28.23
CA VAL A 667 4.01 15.85 28.10
C VAL A 667 4.82 16.57 29.17
N ILE A 668 5.53 17.61 28.75
CA ILE A 668 6.27 18.52 29.63
C ILE A 668 5.40 19.76 29.86
N TRP A 669 5.19 20.12 31.12
CA TRP A 669 4.44 21.30 31.55
C TRP A 669 5.37 22.32 32.20
N TYR A 670 5.13 23.60 31.94
CA TYR A 670 5.71 24.69 32.71
C TYR A 670 4.56 25.52 33.27
N LYS A 671 4.37 25.47 34.60
CA LYS A 671 3.13 25.91 35.26
C LYS A 671 1.95 25.15 34.63
N ASP A 672 0.90 25.85 34.21
CA ASP A 672 -0.29 25.26 33.58
C ASP A 672 -0.22 25.29 32.04
N GLN A 673 0.96 25.55 31.45
CA GLN A 673 1.15 25.64 30.01
C GLN A 673 1.93 24.46 29.45
N PHE A 674 1.51 24.00 28.27
CA PHE A 674 2.25 23.01 27.50
C PHE A 674 3.65 23.55 27.16
N ALA A 675 4.69 22.85 27.62
CA ALA A 675 6.08 23.23 27.45
C ALA A 675 6.87 22.27 26.55
N GLY A 676 6.27 21.16 26.10
CA GLY A 676 6.87 20.26 25.12
C GLY A 676 6.63 18.78 25.44
N HIS A 677 7.57 17.91 25.03
CA HIS A 677 7.44 16.47 25.25
C HIS A 677 8.80 15.78 25.39
N VAL A 678 8.80 14.65 26.09
CA VAL A 678 9.94 13.73 26.25
C VAL A 678 10.13 12.92 24.97
N THR A 679 11.36 12.87 24.43
CA THR A 679 11.71 12.08 23.23
C THR A 679 12.38 10.76 23.57
N SER A 680 13.20 10.76 24.63
CA SER A 680 13.95 9.59 25.09
C SER A 680 13.92 9.55 26.59
N SER A 681 13.69 8.37 27.18
CA SER A 681 13.50 8.25 28.62
C SER A 681 14.02 6.93 29.17
N THR A 682 14.79 6.98 30.26
CA THR A 682 15.14 5.77 31.02
C THR A 682 15.41 6.07 32.48
N TRP A 683 15.19 5.07 33.32
CA TRP A 683 15.88 5.00 34.61
C TRP A 683 17.34 4.63 34.36
N SER A 684 18.28 5.44 34.85
CA SER A 684 19.71 5.19 34.76
C SER A 684 20.19 4.41 35.99
N PRO A 685 20.67 3.16 35.83
CA PRO A 685 21.17 2.38 36.96
C PRO A 685 22.39 3.00 37.65
N VAL A 686 23.32 3.57 36.87
CA VAL A 686 24.56 4.17 37.41
C VAL A 686 24.32 5.50 38.11
N LEU A 687 23.34 6.29 37.66
CA LEU A 687 23.00 7.58 38.28
C LEU A 687 21.96 7.45 39.40
N GLY A 688 21.21 6.35 39.44
CA GLY A 688 20.15 6.13 40.43
C GLY A 688 18.98 7.10 40.30
N GLN A 689 18.71 7.59 39.08
CA GLN A 689 17.64 8.56 38.78
C GLN A 689 17.14 8.40 37.33
N ALA A 690 15.98 8.99 37.03
CA ALA A 690 15.49 9.06 35.66
C ALA A 690 16.24 10.15 34.88
N VAL A 691 16.65 9.82 33.66
CA VAL A 691 17.25 10.74 32.70
C VAL A 691 16.45 10.74 31.41
N MET A 692 16.28 11.90 30.81
CA MET A 692 15.46 12.08 29.62
C MET A 692 16.07 13.09 28.65
N LEU A 693 15.83 12.90 27.35
CA LEU A 693 15.88 13.99 26.38
C LEU A 693 14.44 14.43 26.07
N GLY A 694 14.24 15.70 25.78
CA GLY A 694 12.93 16.21 25.38
C GLY A 694 12.99 17.55 24.70
N TRP A 695 12.00 17.80 23.84
CA TRP A 695 11.79 19.10 23.22
C TRP A 695 11.14 20.04 24.24
N LEU A 696 11.79 21.18 24.50
CA LEU A 696 11.32 22.19 25.44
C LEU A 696 11.15 23.54 24.75
N TYR A 697 9.98 24.15 24.90
CA TYR A 697 9.69 25.50 24.39
C TYR A 697 10.37 26.57 25.25
N TYR A 698 10.75 27.67 24.60
CA TYR A 698 11.18 28.89 25.27
C TYR A 698 9.97 29.64 25.83
N PHE A 699 10.10 30.14 27.05
CA PHE A 699 9.15 31.01 27.73
C PHE A 699 9.87 32.31 28.09
N ASP A 700 9.34 33.44 27.62
CA ASP A 700 9.94 34.77 27.83
C ASP A 700 11.43 34.86 27.42
N GLY A 701 11.80 34.10 26.38
CA GLY A 701 13.18 34.06 25.85
C GLY A 701 14.12 33.09 26.56
N GLU A 702 13.66 32.35 27.56
CA GLU A 702 14.46 31.39 28.31
C GLU A 702 13.85 29.98 28.32
N LEU A 703 14.70 28.97 28.47
CA LEU A 703 14.25 27.59 28.67
C LEU A 703 14.03 27.36 30.17
N PRO A 704 12.82 26.93 30.60
CA PRO A 704 12.54 26.63 32.01
C PRO A 704 13.61 25.74 32.65
N ALA A 705 14.06 26.12 33.86
CA ALA A 705 15.02 25.32 34.62
C ALA A 705 14.38 24.11 35.30
N THR A 706 13.09 24.22 35.65
CA THR A 706 12.27 23.17 36.25
C THR A 706 10.93 23.12 35.55
N VAL A 707 10.48 21.90 35.27
CA VAL A 707 9.23 21.59 34.58
C VAL A 707 8.49 20.49 35.34
N THR A 708 7.25 20.23 34.97
CA THR A 708 6.45 19.13 35.52
C THR A 708 6.21 18.09 34.42
N ILE A 709 6.52 16.82 34.71
CA ILE A 709 6.29 15.66 33.83
C ILE A 709 5.62 14.58 34.69
N ASP A 710 4.52 14.00 34.22
CA ASP A 710 3.71 13.03 35.01
C ASP A 710 3.42 13.53 36.44
N SER A 711 3.03 14.81 36.56
CA SER A 711 2.74 15.48 37.83
C SER A 711 3.92 15.52 38.83
N ARG A 712 5.16 15.28 38.37
CA ARG A 712 6.39 15.33 39.18
C ARG A 712 7.36 16.39 38.66
N PRO A 713 8.14 17.04 39.54
CA PRO A 713 9.16 18.00 39.11
C PRO A 713 10.32 17.29 38.39
N ALA A 714 10.72 17.82 37.25
CA ALA A 714 11.93 17.44 36.52
C ALA A 714 12.83 18.66 36.31
N ARG A 715 14.13 18.49 36.46
CA ARG A 715 15.14 19.55 36.36
C ARG A 715 15.84 19.47 35.01
N ARG A 716 15.89 20.59 34.28
CA ARG A 716 16.69 20.70 33.05
C ARG A 716 18.18 20.67 33.40
N ILE A 717 18.96 19.87 32.68
CA ILE A 717 20.40 19.73 32.88
C ILE A 717 21.16 19.68 31.55
N ASP A 718 22.45 20.00 31.59
CA ASP A 718 23.33 19.88 30.44
C ASP A 718 23.78 18.43 30.24
N THR A 719 23.65 17.93 29.01
CA THR A 719 24.19 16.63 28.62
C THR A 719 25.70 16.71 28.33
N PRO A 720 26.47 15.63 28.52
CA PRO A 720 26.09 14.28 28.98
C PRO A 720 25.59 14.23 30.44
N PHE A 721 24.75 13.25 30.80
CA PHE A 721 24.38 12.99 32.20
C PHE A 721 25.50 12.26 32.96
N TYR A 722 26.16 11.33 32.28
CA TYR A 722 27.21 10.46 32.82
C TYR A 722 28.56 10.73 32.15
N ASP A 723 29.66 10.71 32.94
CA ASP A 723 31.05 10.89 32.48
C ASP A 723 31.21 12.09 31.50
N LYS A 724 30.93 13.31 31.98
CA LYS A 724 30.89 14.53 31.15
C LYS A 724 32.18 14.81 30.38
N GLU A 725 33.32 14.40 30.93
CA GLU A 725 34.63 14.57 30.30
C GLU A 725 34.99 13.44 29.30
N ALA A 726 34.11 12.43 29.17
CA ALA A 726 34.31 11.25 28.35
C ALA A 726 35.63 10.51 28.65
N ARG A 727 36.03 10.45 29.93
CA ARG A 727 37.29 9.81 30.34
C ARG A 727 37.28 8.33 30.02
N ARG A 728 36.13 7.66 30.17
CA ARG A 728 36.00 6.20 29.96
C ARG A 728 35.96 5.82 28.49
N ALA A 729 35.39 6.66 27.63
CA ALA A 729 35.42 6.44 26.18
C ALA A 729 36.82 6.69 25.58
N ARG A 730 37.61 7.57 26.21
CA ARG A 730 38.93 8.00 25.73
C ARG A 730 40.10 7.23 26.35
N SER A 731 39.87 6.46 27.41
CA SER A 731 40.89 5.64 28.10
C SER A 731 41.51 4.59 27.19
#